data_AF-A0A225AQK1-F1
#
_entry.id   AF-A0A225AQK1-F1
#
_cell.length_a   1.000
_cell.length_b   1.000
_cell.length_c   1.000
_cell.angle_alpha   90.00
_cell.angle_beta   90.00
_cell.angle_gamma   90.00
#
_symmetry.space_group_name_H-M   'P 1'
#
loop_
_entity.id
_entity.type
_entity.pdbx_description
1 polymer ?
#
loop_
_entity_poly.entity_id
_entity_poly.type
_entity_poly.pdbx_seq_one_letter_code
_entity_poly.pdbx_strand_id
1 'polypeptide(L)'
;MSDPTIREQRGTEINLVEASLQDIRQALDSGCITSTELVARYLQRIATYDTRGPYLNSIPILNPRLFEEAAASDERRAMGLPPRPLEGIPYTIKDGFKYRGMPVSAGSPAFRSLMPNEDAFVAAKLREAGAICIGKTNMPPMAAGGMQRGLYGRAESPYNLAYLPAAFSSGSSIGSATATAASFAAFGLGTETVSSGRSPASNNGLVAYTPSRGKVSCRGMWPLYPTCDVVVPQTRTVEDMLTILDVLTQPDNVTKGDFWRDQPFLKLPEMNSEITKTYTTLADPDALRGKRIGVPSMYIGGHDPKAKPVFVSDSVKELWQRAREDIEALGAEVIETDFPIVTNYEDDTISQQPNNVVGVAADWNNLERGKIIAYAWDDFLIANKDPNYPSLDRVVAGDIFPKPADYIPDRFIEKKNIISYASLLELVKHESRTSLYDIPGMHTALVALEAQRKRDLEDWMDKHGLDAVVFPANGDVGKADIETNEASAAHAHKNGIKYSNGNRALRHLGVPTVSVTMGVMSDTRMPVNLTFAGKAYTDNELLKFAYAYQQESRRRVAPCLSPSLASDLIPLDHRECSLESGTYNTHTINIDSSTRGTSAGKLMISLKGSVAGFTSGNVPTLEIFVDGRRLDPAEVLVDHKTGQWTADTVYTLFETNPSIYGVKALASQIMVVVLARVANRVNGKLILID
;
A
#
# COMPACT_ATOMS: atom_id res chain seq x y z
N MET A 1 -15.90 -47.52 0.10
CA MET A 1 -15.77 -47.46 -1.37
C MET A 1 -16.09 -46.03 -1.75
N SER A 2 -15.05 -45.25 -2.04
CA SER A 2 -15.14 -43.83 -2.39
C SER A 2 -15.50 -43.69 -3.87
N ASP A 3 -16.52 -42.88 -4.13
CA ASP A 3 -16.99 -42.50 -5.47
C ASP A 3 -15.86 -41.79 -6.26
N PRO A 4 -15.47 -42.27 -7.46
CA PRO A 4 -14.37 -41.69 -8.24
C PRO A 4 -14.77 -40.50 -9.14
N THR A 5 -15.97 -39.94 -9.02
CA THR A 5 -16.49 -38.98 -10.02
C THR A 5 -16.82 -37.59 -9.49
N ILE A 6 -15.87 -36.93 -8.83
CA ILE A 6 -15.75 -35.45 -8.84
C ILE A 6 -14.26 -35.07 -8.86
N ARG A 7 -13.60 -35.18 -10.01
CA ARG A 7 -12.44 -34.32 -10.30
C ARG A 7 -13.04 -32.98 -10.71
N GLU A 8 -13.05 -32.01 -9.79
CA GLU A 8 -13.22 -30.60 -10.16
C GLU A 8 -12.30 -30.32 -11.35
N GLN A 9 -12.85 -29.77 -12.43
CA GLN A 9 -12.08 -29.27 -13.57
C GLN A 9 -11.21 -28.12 -13.06
N ARG A 10 -10.02 -28.44 -12.55
CA ARG A 10 -8.98 -27.45 -12.27
C ARG A 10 -8.64 -26.79 -13.60
N GLY A 11 -8.65 -25.47 -13.63
CA GLY A 11 -8.24 -24.70 -14.80
C GLY A 11 -6.84 -25.13 -15.25
N THR A 12 -6.58 -25.05 -16.56
CA THR A 12 -5.28 -25.42 -17.13
C THR A 12 -4.20 -24.35 -16.91
N GLU A 13 -4.58 -23.17 -16.42
CA GLU A 13 -3.70 -22.01 -16.26
C GLU A 13 -4.12 -21.15 -15.04
N ILE A 14 -3.16 -20.45 -14.43
CA ILE A 14 -3.38 -19.37 -13.43
C ILE A 14 -3.18 -18.03 -14.12
N ASN A 15 -4.10 -17.09 -13.93
CA ASN A 15 -3.93 -15.70 -14.37
C ASN A 15 -3.39 -14.85 -13.22
N LEU A 16 -2.31 -14.10 -13.43
CA LEU A 16 -1.79 -13.16 -12.43
C LEU A 16 -2.80 -12.10 -12.00
N VAL A 17 -3.71 -11.70 -12.90
CA VAL A 17 -4.82 -10.79 -12.57
C VAL A 17 -5.78 -11.52 -11.63
N GLU A 18 -5.95 -10.97 -10.44
CA GLU A 18 -6.77 -11.55 -9.35
C GLU A 18 -6.28 -12.90 -8.80
N ALA A 19 -5.07 -13.37 -9.16
CA ALA A 19 -4.48 -14.52 -8.49
C ALA A 19 -4.29 -14.26 -6.98
N SER A 20 -4.68 -15.24 -6.18
CA SER A 20 -4.46 -15.25 -4.73
C SER A 20 -3.00 -15.61 -4.40
N LEU A 21 -2.59 -15.38 -3.15
CA LEU A 21 -1.31 -15.86 -2.65
C LEU A 21 -1.21 -17.39 -2.72
N GLN A 22 -2.33 -18.09 -2.54
CA GLN A 22 -2.37 -19.55 -2.65
C GLN A 22 -2.10 -20.02 -4.09
N ASP A 23 -2.69 -19.35 -5.09
CA ASP A 23 -2.45 -19.66 -6.50
C ASP A 23 -0.98 -19.45 -6.89
N ILE A 24 -0.42 -18.30 -6.50
CA ILE A 24 0.99 -17.96 -6.75
C ILE A 24 1.92 -18.99 -6.09
N ARG A 25 1.64 -19.34 -4.84
CA ARG A 25 2.42 -20.34 -4.11
C ARG A 25 2.33 -21.71 -4.77
N GLN A 26 1.14 -22.13 -5.18
CA GLN A 26 0.95 -23.39 -5.90
C GLN A 26 1.77 -23.43 -7.19
N ALA A 27 1.78 -22.33 -7.97
CA ALA A 27 2.55 -22.25 -9.21
C ALA A 27 4.07 -22.36 -8.96
N LEU A 28 4.57 -21.72 -7.90
CA LEU A 28 5.98 -21.78 -7.48
C LEU A 28 6.36 -23.16 -6.94
N ASP A 29 5.53 -23.74 -6.07
CA ASP A 29 5.79 -25.03 -5.41
C ASP A 29 5.73 -26.21 -6.40
N SER A 30 4.89 -26.11 -7.44
CA SER A 30 4.80 -27.12 -8.51
C SER A 30 5.86 -26.97 -9.62
N GLY A 31 6.67 -25.89 -9.58
CA GLY A 31 7.68 -25.61 -10.61
C GLY A 31 7.12 -25.14 -11.95
N CYS A 32 5.83 -24.78 -12.02
CA CYS A 32 5.20 -24.22 -13.22
C CYS A 32 5.81 -22.86 -13.60
N ILE A 33 6.26 -22.11 -12.60
CA ILE A 33 6.96 -20.83 -12.76
C ILE A 33 8.04 -20.69 -11.69
N THR A 34 9.11 -19.96 -12.00
CA THR A 34 10.10 -19.52 -11.00
C THR A 34 9.78 -18.12 -10.47
N SER A 35 10.29 -17.73 -9.31
CA SER A 35 10.17 -16.37 -8.77
C SER A 35 10.76 -15.33 -9.72
N THR A 36 11.86 -15.66 -10.41
CA THR A 36 12.45 -14.81 -11.44
C THR A 36 11.49 -14.56 -12.61
N GLU A 37 10.85 -15.62 -13.13
CA GLU A 37 9.85 -15.51 -14.19
C GLU A 37 8.62 -14.74 -13.71
N LEU A 38 8.16 -14.99 -12.49
CA LEU A 38 7.02 -14.31 -11.87
C LEU A 38 7.25 -12.80 -11.74
N VAL A 39 8.41 -12.41 -11.23
CA VAL A 39 8.81 -10.99 -11.13
C VAL A 39 8.86 -10.33 -12.51
N ALA A 40 9.40 -11.01 -13.53
CA ALA A 40 9.43 -10.47 -14.88
C ALA A 40 8.04 -10.25 -15.47
N ARG A 41 7.06 -11.11 -15.17
CA ARG A 41 5.67 -10.93 -15.60
C ARG A 41 5.02 -9.72 -14.92
N TYR A 42 5.24 -9.52 -13.62
CA TYR A 42 4.79 -8.30 -12.93
C TYR A 42 5.43 -7.03 -13.52
N LEU A 43 6.73 -7.06 -13.85
CA LEU A 43 7.39 -5.93 -14.52
C LEU A 43 6.80 -5.64 -15.90
N GLN A 44 6.35 -6.66 -16.64
CA GLN A 44 5.65 -6.43 -17.91
C GLN A 44 4.31 -5.72 -17.72
N ARG A 45 3.54 -6.07 -16.68
CA ARG A 45 2.31 -5.34 -16.32
C ARG A 45 2.61 -3.90 -15.94
N ILE A 46 3.62 -3.67 -15.10
CA ILE A 46 4.05 -2.33 -14.67
C ILE A 46 4.48 -1.50 -15.88
N ALA A 47 5.30 -2.06 -16.77
CA ALA A 47 5.73 -1.38 -17.97
C ALA A 47 4.54 -1.03 -18.89
N THR A 48 3.57 -1.93 -19.03
CA THR A 48 2.44 -1.73 -19.95
C THR A 48 1.43 -0.72 -19.41
N TYR A 49 1.15 -0.75 -18.11
CA TYR A 49 0.03 -0.01 -17.51
C TYR A 49 0.45 1.11 -16.54
N ASP A 50 1.54 0.93 -15.81
CA ASP A 50 2.00 1.93 -14.83
C ASP A 50 2.82 3.04 -15.49
N THR A 51 3.68 2.68 -16.44
CA THR A 51 4.62 3.60 -17.10
C THR A 51 4.24 3.95 -18.54
N ARG A 52 3.40 3.14 -19.17
CA ARG A 52 2.82 3.34 -20.51
C ARG A 52 1.29 3.24 -20.42
N GLY A 53 0.61 3.10 -21.56
CA GLY A 53 -0.83 2.88 -21.61
C GLY A 53 -1.60 3.96 -20.81
N PRO A 54 -2.40 3.59 -19.78
CA PRO A 54 -3.12 4.54 -18.94
C PRO A 54 -2.22 5.40 -18.03
N TYR A 55 -0.93 5.09 -17.90
CA TYR A 55 0.06 5.82 -17.10
C TYR A 55 -0.38 5.99 -15.64
N LEU A 56 -0.57 4.87 -14.94
CA LEU A 56 -1.07 4.87 -13.56
C LEU A 56 -0.09 5.44 -12.54
N ASN A 57 1.22 5.48 -12.83
CA ASN A 57 2.26 6.13 -12.02
C ASN A 57 2.24 5.76 -10.51
N SER A 58 2.03 4.48 -10.22
CA SER A 58 1.88 3.93 -8.88
C SER A 58 3.19 3.46 -8.26
N ILE A 59 4.17 3.03 -9.05
CA ILE A 59 5.48 2.54 -8.59
C ILE A 59 6.61 3.38 -9.19
N PRO A 60 6.98 4.52 -8.56
CA PRO A 60 8.01 5.40 -9.10
C PRO A 60 9.44 4.89 -8.92
N ILE A 61 9.68 3.95 -8.00
CA ILE A 61 11.02 3.44 -7.68
C ILE A 61 10.98 1.92 -7.74
N LEU A 62 11.71 1.31 -8.68
CA LEU A 62 11.90 -0.13 -8.70
C LEU A 62 13.07 -0.55 -7.80
N ASN A 63 12.96 -1.71 -7.17
CA ASN A 63 14.05 -2.29 -6.40
C ASN A 63 15.17 -2.74 -7.35
N PRO A 64 16.37 -2.15 -7.31
CA PRO A 64 17.46 -2.51 -8.22
C PRO A 64 17.93 -3.96 -8.04
N ARG A 65 17.57 -4.61 -6.91
CA ARG A 65 17.97 -5.97 -6.55
C ARG A 65 16.84 -7.00 -6.69
N LEU A 66 15.69 -6.64 -7.26
CA LEU A 66 14.53 -7.54 -7.34
C LEU A 66 14.83 -8.90 -8.00
N PHE A 67 15.69 -8.94 -9.02
CA PHE A 67 16.07 -10.20 -9.67
C PHE A 67 17.11 -10.99 -8.87
N GLU A 68 17.97 -10.32 -8.09
CA GLU A 68 18.86 -11.01 -7.16
C GLU A 68 18.06 -11.67 -6.04
N GLU A 69 17.06 -10.98 -5.50
CA GLU A 69 16.15 -11.51 -4.48
C GLU A 69 15.33 -12.69 -5.03
N ALA A 70 14.83 -12.58 -6.27
CA ALA A 70 14.08 -13.64 -6.94
C ALA A 70 14.94 -14.88 -7.25
N ALA A 71 16.15 -14.68 -7.79
CA ALA A 71 17.07 -15.77 -8.09
C ALA A 71 17.52 -16.49 -6.81
N ALA A 72 17.72 -15.78 -5.71
CA ALA A 72 18.03 -16.38 -4.42
C ALA A 72 16.87 -17.25 -3.88
N SER A 73 15.62 -16.84 -4.11
CA SER A 73 14.44 -17.65 -3.78
C SER A 73 14.37 -18.93 -4.62
N ASP A 74 14.61 -18.80 -5.92
CA ASP A 74 14.67 -19.92 -6.86
C ASP A 74 15.78 -20.91 -6.51
N GLU A 75 16.95 -20.42 -6.10
CA GLU A 75 18.08 -21.24 -5.67
C GLU A 75 17.75 -22.02 -4.39
N ARG A 76 17.16 -21.37 -3.38
CA ARG A 76 16.70 -22.05 -2.15
C ARG A 76 15.72 -23.18 -2.47
N ARG A 77 14.77 -22.91 -3.36
CA ARG A 77 13.77 -23.90 -3.82
C ARG A 77 14.44 -25.07 -4.53
N ALA A 78 15.38 -24.78 -5.42
CA ALA A 78 16.11 -25.81 -6.15
C ALA A 78 17.03 -26.65 -5.24
N MET A 79 17.53 -26.09 -4.12
CA MET A 79 18.26 -26.82 -3.08
C MET A 79 17.37 -27.69 -2.17
N GLY A 80 16.04 -27.67 -2.38
CA GLY A 80 15.09 -28.41 -1.54
C GLY A 80 14.96 -27.87 -0.12
N LEU A 81 15.34 -26.60 0.12
CA LEU A 81 15.16 -25.98 1.43
C LEU A 81 13.67 -25.76 1.71
N PRO A 82 13.22 -25.88 2.98
CA PRO A 82 11.84 -25.58 3.33
C PRO A 82 11.43 -24.17 2.89
N PRO A 83 10.25 -24.00 2.25
CA PRO A 83 9.79 -22.68 1.84
C PRO A 83 9.52 -21.83 3.08
N ARG A 84 10.00 -20.59 3.04
CA ARG A 84 9.63 -19.56 4.01
C ARG A 84 8.17 -19.11 3.79
N PRO A 85 7.52 -18.44 4.75
CA PRO A 85 6.09 -18.14 4.71
C PRO A 85 5.60 -17.46 3.42
N LEU A 86 6.42 -16.59 2.82
CA LEU A 86 6.12 -15.85 1.59
C LEU A 86 7.22 -16.06 0.52
N GLU A 87 7.86 -17.24 0.53
CA GLU A 87 9.00 -17.55 -0.35
C GLU A 87 8.68 -17.27 -1.82
N GLY A 88 9.36 -16.27 -2.38
CA GLY A 88 9.30 -15.95 -3.79
C GLY A 88 8.11 -15.08 -4.21
N ILE A 89 7.32 -14.59 -3.26
CA ILE A 89 6.09 -13.82 -3.52
C ILE A 89 6.41 -12.32 -3.68
N PRO A 90 6.06 -11.68 -4.81
CA PRO A 90 6.31 -10.26 -5.02
C PRO A 90 5.32 -9.33 -4.29
N TYR A 91 5.82 -8.23 -3.74
CA TYR A 91 5.01 -7.19 -3.07
C TYR A 91 5.52 -5.77 -3.37
N THR A 92 4.73 -4.76 -3.00
CA THR A 92 5.13 -3.34 -3.03
C THR A 92 5.06 -2.67 -1.67
N ILE A 93 5.82 -1.59 -1.47
CA ILE A 93 5.88 -0.88 -0.18
C ILE A 93 5.83 0.64 -0.36
N LYS A 94 5.03 1.36 0.43
CA LYS A 94 4.94 2.83 0.34
C LYS A 94 6.29 3.52 0.51
N ASP A 95 6.47 4.66 -0.18
CA ASP A 95 7.75 5.37 -0.21
C ASP A 95 8.26 5.79 1.18
N GLY A 96 7.36 6.13 2.12
CA GLY A 96 7.70 6.49 3.50
C GLY A 96 8.31 5.38 4.36
N PHE A 97 8.41 4.14 3.91
CA PHE A 97 9.13 3.09 4.64
C PHE A 97 10.63 3.08 4.32
N LYS A 98 11.48 2.94 5.34
CA LYS A 98 12.89 2.57 5.13
C LYS A 98 12.97 1.21 4.42
N TYR A 99 13.73 1.15 3.33
CA TYR A 99 14.10 -0.10 2.65
C TYR A 99 15.54 0.04 2.16
N ARG A 100 16.46 -0.74 2.73
CA ARG A 100 17.88 -0.64 2.46
C ARG A 100 18.16 -0.77 0.96
N GLY A 101 18.85 0.23 0.42
CA GLY A 101 19.18 0.30 -1.01
C GLY A 101 18.20 1.10 -1.87
N MET A 102 17.10 1.61 -1.32
CA MET A 102 16.18 2.54 -2.01
C MET A 102 15.96 3.79 -1.15
N PRO A 103 15.80 4.99 -1.74
CA PRO A 103 15.53 6.21 -0.99
C PRO A 103 14.25 6.12 -0.15
N VAL A 104 14.19 6.85 0.97
CA VAL A 104 12.97 7.03 1.78
C VAL A 104 12.56 8.51 1.71
N SER A 105 12.01 8.91 0.57
CA SER A 105 11.74 10.34 0.31
C SER A 105 10.44 10.85 0.94
N ALA A 106 9.58 9.93 1.40
CA ALA A 106 8.22 10.23 1.83
C ALA A 106 7.44 11.08 0.78
N GLY A 107 7.70 10.86 -0.51
CA GLY A 107 7.11 11.64 -1.61
C GLY A 107 7.52 13.11 -1.64
N SER A 108 8.53 13.54 -0.88
CA SER A 108 8.91 14.94 -0.71
C SER A 108 10.20 15.29 -1.49
N PRO A 109 10.20 16.40 -2.24
CA PRO A 109 11.40 16.90 -2.90
C PRO A 109 12.59 17.14 -1.97
N ALA A 110 12.34 17.51 -0.70
CA ALA A 110 13.36 17.72 0.32
C ALA A 110 14.18 16.46 0.62
N PHE A 111 13.55 15.28 0.61
CA PHE A 111 14.17 14.02 1.01
C PHE A 111 14.46 13.09 -0.19
N ARG A 112 14.51 13.63 -1.40
CA ARG A 112 14.70 12.86 -2.66
C ARG A 112 15.91 11.91 -2.67
N SER A 113 16.95 12.25 -1.91
CA SER A 113 18.21 11.50 -1.84
C SER A 113 18.45 10.87 -0.47
N LEU A 114 17.47 10.90 0.44
CA LEU A 114 17.62 10.35 1.77
C LEU A 114 17.70 8.82 1.69
N MET A 115 18.85 8.26 2.07
CA MET A 115 19.08 6.82 2.03
C MET A 115 18.91 6.19 3.42
N PRO A 116 18.11 5.12 3.55
CA PRO A 116 17.91 4.46 4.82
C PRO A 116 19.12 3.62 5.24
N ASN A 117 19.46 3.65 6.53
CA ASN A 117 20.53 2.82 7.10
C ASN A 117 20.14 1.35 7.36
N GLU A 118 18.84 1.06 7.40
CA GLU A 118 18.28 -0.27 7.68
C GLU A 118 16.93 -0.44 6.96
N ASP A 119 16.41 -1.67 6.94
CA ASP A 119 15.01 -1.90 6.57
C ASP A 119 14.09 -1.46 7.72
N ALA A 120 12.90 -0.93 7.39
CA ALA A 120 11.82 -0.82 8.36
C ALA A 120 11.47 -2.22 8.92
N PHE A 121 10.89 -2.30 10.11
CA PHE A 121 10.61 -3.59 10.76
C PHE A 121 9.81 -4.53 9.84
N VAL A 122 8.72 -4.03 9.26
CA VAL A 122 7.87 -4.82 8.34
C VAL A 122 8.60 -5.23 7.06
N ALA A 123 9.49 -4.39 6.53
CA ALA A 123 10.31 -4.73 5.36
C ALA A 123 11.32 -5.85 5.69
N ALA A 124 11.96 -5.77 6.86
CA ALA A 124 12.85 -6.83 7.33
C ALA A 124 12.11 -8.16 7.51
N LYS A 125 10.90 -8.14 8.10
CA LYS A 125 10.08 -9.34 8.28
C LYS A 125 9.62 -9.96 6.95
N LEU A 126 9.24 -9.14 5.99
CA LEU A 126 8.89 -9.63 4.65
C LEU A 126 10.10 -10.25 3.93
N ARG A 127 11.28 -9.63 4.02
CA ARG A 127 12.53 -10.17 3.48
C ARG A 127 12.92 -11.50 4.15
N GLU A 128 12.83 -11.57 5.48
CA GLU A 128 13.03 -12.78 6.27
C GLU A 128 12.06 -13.88 5.85
N ALA A 129 10.80 -13.54 5.56
CA ALA A 129 9.78 -14.47 5.08
C ALA A 129 9.93 -14.88 3.60
N GLY A 130 10.88 -14.28 2.88
CA GLY A 130 11.20 -14.60 1.49
C GLY A 130 10.37 -13.88 0.43
N ALA A 131 9.61 -12.86 0.82
CA ALA A 131 8.92 -12.01 -0.13
C ALA A 131 9.93 -11.13 -0.91
N ILE A 132 9.58 -10.79 -2.15
CA ILE A 132 10.42 -10.01 -3.06
C ILE A 132 9.82 -8.62 -3.23
N CYS A 133 10.55 -7.57 -2.86
CA CYS A 133 10.05 -6.21 -3.04
C CYS A 133 10.23 -5.79 -4.50
N ILE A 134 9.14 -5.55 -5.23
CA ILE A 134 9.19 -5.00 -6.59
C ILE A 134 9.71 -3.57 -6.58
N GLY A 135 9.27 -2.76 -5.61
CA GLY A 135 9.60 -1.34 -5.57
C GLY A 135 8.79 -0.56 -4.54
N LYS A 136 9.05 0.75 -4.50
CA LYS A 136 8.37 1.70 -3.62
C LYS A 136 7.23 2.41 -4.35
N THR A 137 6.09 2.57 -3.68
CA THR A 137 4.88 3.14 -4.29
C THR A 137 4.68 4.62 -3.98
N ASN A 138 4.05 5.32 -4.92
CA ASN A 138 3.83 6.77 -4.92
C ASN A 138 2.96 7.25 -3.74
N MET A 139 3.23 8.49 -3.30
CA MET A 139 2.51 9.17 -2.21
C MET A 139 2.73 10.70 -2.30
N PRO A 140 1.79 11.52 -1.77
CA PRO A 140 2.03 12.95 -1.59
C PRO A 140 3.14 13.21 -0.55
N PRO A 141 3.75 14.41 -0.56
CA PRO A 141 4.83 14.74 0.37
C PRO A 141 4.42 14.54 1.83
N MET A 142 5.30 13.88 2.57
CA MET A 142 5.22 13.65 4.02
C MET A 142 3.99 12.85 4.47
N ALA A 143 3.29 12.19 3.54
CA ALA A 143 1.96 11.62 3.75
C ALA A 143 0.89 12.64 4.19
N ALA A 144 1.18 13.95 4.16
CA ALA A 144 0.38 15.05 4.71
C ALA A 144 -0.75 15.50 3.77
N GLY A 145 -1.48 14.53 3.22
CA GLY A 145 -2.54 14.75 2.24
C GLY A 145 -3.08 13.45 1.67
N GLY A 146 -3.56 13.50 0.42
CA GLY A 146 -4.04 12.33 -0.31
C GLY A 146 -3.59 12.33 -1.75
N MET A 147 -4.11 13.26 -2.55
CA MET A 147 -3.95 13.26 -4.00
C MET A 147 -3.13 14.45 -4.52
N GLN A 148 -2.48 15.22 -3.65
CA GLN A 148 -1.53 16.25 -4.08
C GLN A 148 -0.33 15.59 -4.79
N ARG A 149 0.22 16.28 -5.80
CA ARG A 149 1.43 15.79 -6.48
C ARG A 149 2.66 16.01 -5.60
N GLY A 150 3.42 14.94 -5.39
CA GLY A 150 4.72 14.98 -4.71
C GLY A 150 5.89 14.86 -5.66
N LEU A 151 7.04 14.44 -5.13
CA LEU A 151 8.29 14.24 -5.86
C LEU A 151 8.10 13.45 -7.16
N TYR A 152 7.24 12.44 -7.12
CA TYR A 152 6.97 11.51 -8.22
C TYR A 152 5.61 11.76 -8.89
N GLY A 153 5.04 12.96 -8.77
CA GLY A 153 3.70 13.24 -9.26
C GLY A 153 2.61 12.60 -8.39
N ARG A 154 1.65 11.93 -9.02
CA ARG A 154 0.48 11.30 -8.40
C ARG A 154 0.12 10.02 -9.13
N ALA A 155 -0.35 9.01 -8.40
CA ALA A 155 -0.92 7.80 -8.99
C ALA A 155 -2.36 8.02 -9.44
N GLU A 156 -2.76 7.42 -10.56
CA GLU A 156 -4.11 7.53 -11.13
C GLU A 156 -4.93 6.24 -10.93
N SER A 157 -6.24 6.33 -11.15
CA SER A 157 -7.16 5.21 -10.90
C SER A 157 -7.09 4.14 -11.99
N PRO A 158 -6.94 2.85 -11.63
CA PRO A 158 -7.01 1.75 -12.59
C PRO A 158 -8.46 1.40 -13.00
N TYR A 159 -9.47 2.00 -12.34
CA TYR A 159 -10.89 1.80 -12.65
C TYR A 159 -11.44 2.89 -13.57
N ASN A 160 -11.10 4.16 -13.32
CA ASN A 160 -11.62 5.28 -14.10
C ASN A 160 -10.75 6.53 -13.93
N LEU A 161 -10.07 6.96 -15.01
CA LEU A 161 -9.19 8.14 -15.00
C LEU A 161 -9.91 9.48 -14.75
N ALA A 162 -11.24 9.52 -14.82
CA ALA A 162 -12.01 10.72 -14.47
C ALA A 162 -12.14 10.95 -12.95
N TYR A 163 -11.76 9.97 -12.13
CA TYR A 163 -11.93 10.01 -10.66
C TYR A 163 -10.63 9.69 -9.93
N LEU A 164 -10.51 10.20 -8.71
CA LEU A 164 -9.34 10.02 -7.87
C LEU A 164 -9.31 8.60 -7.27
N PRO A 165 -8.14 7.91 -7.26
CA PRO A 165 -7.98 6.61 -6.60
C PRO A 165 -7.91 6.68 -5.07
N ALA A 166 -8.13 7.85 -4.46
CA ALA A 166 -8.32 8.02 -3.02
C ALA A 166 -8.97 9.37 -2.72
N ALA A 167 -9.34 9.60 -1.46
CA ALA A 167 -9.78 10.89 -0.98
C ALA A 167 -8.65 11.94 -1.09
N PHE A 168 -9.02 13.15 -1.52
CA PHE A 168 -8.05 14.21 -1.82
C PHE A 168 -7.26 14.65 -0.57
N SER A 169 -7.92 14.78 0.58
CA SER A 169 -7.31 15.34 1.79
C SER A 169 -6.64 14.29 2.69
N SER A 170 -7.03 13.01 2.62
CA SER A 170 -6.29 11.91 3.29
C SER A 170 -6.44 10.59 2.54
N GLY A 171 -5.44 10.30 1.73
CA GLY A 171 -5.40 9.15 0.84
C GLY A 171 -3.97 8.72 0.50
N SER A 172 -2.96 9.07 1.33
CA SER A 172 -1.58 9.11 0.87
C SER A 172 -0.95 7.76 0.47
N SER A 173 -1.57 6.61 0.72
CA SER A 173 -1.11 5.31 0.19
C SER A 173 -1.64 5.02 -1.23
N ILE A 174 -1.84 6.06 -2.05
CA ILE A 174 -2.40 5.97 -3.40
C ILE A 174 -1.68 4.95 -4.28
N GLY A 175 -0.35 4.97 -4.32
CA GLY A 175 0.40 4.08 -5.20
C GLY A 175 0.28 2.62 -4.77
N SER A 176 0.27 2.35 -3.46
CA SER A 176 0.11 0.99 -2.92
C SER A 176 -1.24 0.39 -3.33
N ALA A 177 -2.32 1.18 -3.22
CA ALA A 177 -3.65 0.70 -3.59
C ALA A 177 -3.81 0.55 -5.10
N THR A 178 -3.39 1.52 -5.90
CA THR A 178 -3.41 1.41 -7.37
C THR A 178 -2.61 0.19 -7.83
N ALA A 179 -1.39 0.00 -7.33
CA ALA A 179 -0.52 -1.12 -7.72
C ALA A 179 -1.11 -2.48 -7.34
N THR A 180 -1.67 -2.59 -6.13
CA THR A 180 -2.28 -3.84 -5.65
C THR A 180 -3.54 -4.19 -6.45
N ALA A 181 -4.39 -3.21 -6.73
CA ALA A 181 -5.61 -3.43 -7.50
C ALA A 181 -5.33 -3.73 -8.97
N ALA A 182 -4.32 -3.11 -9.56
CA ALA A 182 -3.86 -3.39 -10.92
C ALA A 182 -3.02 -4.68 -11.03
N SER A 183 -2.89 -5.47 -9.95
CA SER A 183 -2.09 -6.70 -9.92
C SER A 183 -0.64 -6.48 -10.38
N PHE A 184 0.00 -5.41 -9.92
CA PHE A 184 1.44 -5.15 -10.16
C PHE A 184 2.34 -5.86 -9.13
N ALA A 185 1.73 -6.39 -8.08
CA ALA A 185 2.32 -7.34 -7.15
C ALA A 185 1.19 -8.13 -6.47
N ALA A 186 1.55 -9.13 -5.65
CA ALA A 186 0.57 -9.93 -4.94
C ALA A 186 -0.17 -9.12 -3.86
N PHE A 187 0.55 -8.26 -3.12
CA PHE A 187 -0.01 -7.36 -2.11
C PHE A 187 0.82 -6.07 -1.98
N GLY A 188 0.28 -5.10 -1.24
CA GLY A 188 0.91 -3.81 -0.97
C GLY A 188 0.95 -3.45 0.50
N LEU A 189 1.92 -2.63 0.89
CA LEU A 189 2.02 -2.03 2.22
C LEU A 189 1.85 -0.50 2.15
N GLY A 190 0.79 0.00 2.76
CA GLY A 190 0.53 1.42 2.99
C GLY A 190 0.70 1.82 4.45
N THR A 191 0.27 3.05 4.75
CA THR A 191 0.22 3.62 6.11
C THR A 191 -1.03 4.47 6.28
N GLU A 192 -1.46 4.67 7.52
CA GLU A 192 -2.59 5.54 7.83
C GLU A 192 -2.36 6.43 9.05
N THR A 193 -2.72 7.71 8.89
CA THR A 193 -2.73 8.74 9.94
C THR A 193 -4.15 9.28 10.18
N VAL A 194 -4.96 9.41 9.13
CA VAL A 194 -6.39 9.80 9.19
C VAL A 194 -7.22 8.74 8.45
N SER A 195 -7.09 8.68 7.12
CA SER A 195 -7.73 7.66 6.27
C SER A 195 -6.83 7.17 5.11
N SER A 196 -5.53 7.45 5.18
CA SER A 196 -4.57 7.19 4.10
C SER A 196 -4.36 5.71 3.72
N GLY A 197 -4.91 4.75 4.46
CA GLY A 197 -4.92 3.32 4.13
C GLY A 197 -6.28 2.85 3.62
N ARG A 198 -7.36 3.16 4.37
CA ARG A 198 -8.75 2.81 4.04
C ARG A 198 -9.27 3.53 2.80
N SER A 199 -8.94 4.82 2.65
CA SER A 199 -9.46 5.62 1.53
C SER A 199 -8.92 5.14 0.18
N PRO A 200 -7.61 4.92 0.00
CA PRO A 200 -7.11 4.31 -1.24
C PRO A 200 -7.64 2.89 -1.45
N ALA A 201 -7.77 2.10 -0.38
CA ALA A 201 -8.33 0.75 -0.51
C ALA A 201 -9.79 0.78 -0.99
N SER A 202 -10.60 1.71 -0.48
CA SER A 202 -12.00 1.91 -0.90
C SER A 202 -12.10 2.19 -2.40
N ASN A 203 -11.36 3.19 -2.89
CA ASN A 203 -11.43 3.61 -4.29
C ASN A 203 -10.75 2.63 -5.26
N ASN A 204 -10.13 1.57 -4.77
CA ASN A 204 -9.47 0.52 -5.56
C ASN A 204 -10.03 -0.89 -5.28
N GLY A 205 -11.11 -1.00 -4.50
CA GLY A 205 -11.78 -2.26 -4.21
C GLY A 205 -10.89 -3.28 -3.49
N LEU A 206 -10.09 -2.84 -2.53
CA LEU A 206 -9.13 -3.69 -1.81
C LEU A 206 -9.56 -3.97 -0.39
N VAL A 207 -9.02 -5.04 0.19
CA VAL A 207 -9.05 -5.26 1.63
C VAL A 207 -7.96 -4.41 2.28
N ALA A 208 -8.28 -3.70 3.36
CA ALA A 208 -7.32 -2.97 4.17
C ALA A 208 -7.56 -3.19 5.66
N TYR A 209 -6.49 -3.48 6.40
CA TYR A 209 -6.53 -3.65 7.84
C TYR A 209 -5.77 -2.52 8.53
N THR A 210 -6.47 -1.75 9.36
CA THR A 210 -5.86 -0.75 10.25
C THR A 210 -5.82 -1.31 11.67
N PRO A 211 -4.63 -1.62 12.20
CA PRO A 211 -4.50 -2.32 13.46
C PRO A 211 -4.80 -1.44 14.67
N SER A 212 -5.11 -2.10 15.79
CA SER A 212 -4.97 -1.54 17.13
C SER A 212 -3.53 -1.07 17.39
N ARG A 213 -3.38 -0.11 18.31
CA ARG A 213 -2.08 0.48 18.66
C ARG A 213 -1.06 -0.60 19.04
N GLY A 214 0.13 -0.55 18.43
CA GLY A 214 1.22 -1.48 18.72
C GLY A 214 1.08 -2.88 18.13
N LYS A 215 -0.03 -3.21 17.41
CA LYS A 215 -0.22 -4.55 16.83
C LYS A 215 0.72 -4.86 15.67
N VAL A 216 1.05 -3.86 14.85
CA VAL A 216 2.07 -3.93 13.80
C VAL A 216 3.07 -2.82 14.07
N SER A 217 4.37 -3.13 14.10
CA SER A 217 5.34 -2.10 14.41
C SER A 217 5.47 -1.06 13.29
N CYS A 218 5.53 0.20 13.69
CA CYS A 218 5.79 1.36 12.85
C CYS A 218 7.29 1.71 12.74
N ARG A 219 8.20 0.94 13.33
CA ARG A 219 9.64 1.27 13.30
C ARG A 219 10.18 1.32 11.87
N GLY A 220 10.81 2.44 11.53
CA GLY A 220 11.34 2.71 10.18
C GLY A 220 10.29 3.21 9.19
N MET A 221 9.07 3.50 9.63
CA MET A 221 8.07 4.26 8.87
C MET A 221 8.27 5.75 9.12
N TRP A 222 8.19 6.57 8.07
CA TRP A 222 8.19 8.02 8.20
C TRP A 222 6.95 8.49 8.98
N PRO A 223 7.11 9.17 10.13
CA PRO A 223 5.98 9.59 10.95
C PRO A 223 5.29 10.84 10.38
N LEU A 224 3.99 11.01 10.63
CA LEU A 224 3.25 12.25 10.37
C LEU A 224 2.62 12.77 11.66
N TYR A 225 1.62 12.06 12.20
CA TYR A 225 1.10 12.29 13.55
C TYR A 225 1.39 11.03 14.36
N PRO A 226 2.49 10.98 15.13
CA PRO A 226 2.91 9.76 15.83
C PRO A 226 1.83 9.12 16.72
N THR A 227 0.90 9.92 17.24
CA THR A 227 -0.27 9.49 18.03
C THR A 227 -1.33 8.74 17.21
N CYS A 228 -1.30 8.84 15.89
CA CYS A 228 -2.30 8.30 14.97
C CYS A 228 -1.74 7.24 14.01
N ASP A 229 -0.43 7.28 13.76
CA ASP A 229 0.19 6.55 12.64
C ASP A 229 0.18 5.03 12.85
N VAL A 230 -0.24 4.29 11.81
CA VAL A 230 -0.20 2.82 11.76
C VAL A 230 0.25 2.32 10.38
N VAL A 231 0.84 1.12 10.34
CA VAL A 231 1.06 0.36 9.09
C VAL A 231 -0.26 -0.24 8.62
N VAL A 232 -0.51 -0.23 7.31
CA VAL A 232 -1.74 -0.75 6.71
C VAL A 232 -1.41 -1.68 5.54
N PRO A 233 -1.45 -3.01 5.72
CA PRO A 233 -1.43 -3.93 4.60
C PRO A 233 -2.68 -3.75 3.71
N GLN A 234 -2.50 -4.02 2.42
CA GLN A 234 -3.56 -3.97 1.40
C GLN A 234 -3.47 -5.22 0.52
N THR A 235 -4.59 -5.94 0.38
CA THR A 235 -4.71 -7.18 -0.39
C THR A 235 -5.97 -7.17 -1.24
N ARG A 236 -6.09 -8.08 -2.21
CA ARG A 236 -7.32 -8.22 -3.00
C ARG A 236 -8.38 -9.04 -2.27
N THR A 237 -7.97 -9.93 -1.36
CA THR A 237 -8.86 -10.80 -0.57
C THR A 237 -8.50 -10.78 0.92
N VAL A 238 -9.46 -11.14 1.77
CA VAL A 238 -9.26 -11.31 3.22
C VAL A 238 -8.36 -12.51 3.48
N GLU A 239 -8.43 -13.58 2.70
CA GLU A 239 -7.53 -14.74 2.78
C GLU A 239 -6.06 -14.33 2.63
N ASP A 240 -5.77 -13.49 1.64
CA ASP A 240 -4.42 -12.97 1.43
C ASP A 240 -4.01 -12.10 2.62
N MET A 241 -4.93 -11.30 3.17
CA MET A 241 -4.70 -10.48 4.36
C MET A 241 -4.31 -11.36 5.56
N LEU A 242 -5.11 -12.38 5.86
CA LEU A 242 -4.85 -13.31 6.95
C LEU A 242 -3.48 -13.97 6.79
N THR A 243 -3.10 -14.33 5.57
CA THR A 243 -1.80 -14.96 5.28
C THR A 243 -0.62 -14.03 5.57
N ILE A 244 -0.68 -12.76 5.17
CA ILE A 244 0.44 -11.83 5.38
C ILE A 244 0.53 -11.34 6.84
N LEU A 245 -0.56 -11.37 7.60
CA LEU A 245 -0.55 -10.93 9.00
C LEU A 245 0.34 -11.80 9.90
N ASP A 246 0.45 -13.11 9.62
CA ASP A 246 1.38 -14.00 10.33
C ASP A 246 2.83 -13.51 10.26
N VAL A 247 3.21 -12.79 9.20
CA VAL A 247 4.55 -12.19 9.02
C VAL A 247 4.63 -10.80 9.61
N LEU A 248 3.59 -9.97 9.42
CA LEU A 248 3.62 -8.55 9.79
C LEU A 248 3.44 -8.30 11.30
N THR A 249 2.75 -9.19 12.01
CA THR A 249 2.51 -9.05 13.47
C THR A 249 3.52 -9.80 14.32
N GLN A 250 4.68 -10.15 13.75
CA GLN A 250 5.77 -10.71 14.52
C GLN A 250 6.26 -9.70 15.59
N PRO A 251 6.78 -10.16 16.74
CA PRO A 251 7.27 -9.26 17.78
C PRO A 251 8.47 -8.41 17.32
N ASP A 252 8.48 -7.14 17.73
CA ASP A 252 9.64 -6.24 17.61
C ASP A 252 10.18 -5.86 18.99
N ASN A 253 11.33 -6.42 19.36
CA ASN A 253 11.96 -6.14 20.66
C ASN A 253 12.58 -4.73 20.75
N VAL A 254 12.65 -3.99 19.63
CA VAL A 254 13.10 -2.59 19.61
C VAL A 254 11.89 -1.69 19.52
N THR A 255 11.65 -0.87 20.56
CA THR A 255 10.53 0.08 20.60
C THR A 255 10.88 1.42 19.97
N LYS A 256 12.14 1.85 20.05
CA LYS A 256 12.57 3.17 19.54
C LYS A 256 12.19 3.37 18.07
N GLY A 257 11.51 4.49 17.80
CA GLY A 257 10.95 4.79 16.48
C GLY A 257 9.51 4.30 16.27
N ASP A 258 8.90 3.73 17.29
CA ASP A 258 7.49 3.33 17.33
C ASP A 258 6.81 4.00 18.53
N PHE A 259 6.13 5.13 18.27
CA PHE A 259 5.65 6.06 19.30
C PHE A 259 4.84 5.38 20.42
N TRP A 260 3.89 4.53 20.06
CA TRP A 260 2.98 3.91 21.04
C TRP A 260 3.64 2.82 21.87
N ARG A 261 4.61 2.10 21.31
CA ARG A 261 5.36 1.06 22.03
C ARG A 261 6.50 1.63 22.89
N ASP A 262 6.99 2.83 22.54
CA ASP A 262 8.16 3.44 23.17
C ASP A 262 7.82 4.51 24.23
N GLN A 263 6.61 5.08 24.19
CA GLN A 263 6.14 5.99 25.24
C GLN A 263 6.10 5.31 26.64
N PRO A 264 6.42 6.02 27.73
CA PRO A 264 6.54 5.43 29.08
C PRO A 264 5.27 5.49 29.94
N PHE A 265 4.15 6.01 29.41
CA PHE A 265 2.99 6.41 30.22
C PHE A 265 1.92 5.32 30.31
N LEU A 266 1.68 4.61 29.21
CA LEU A 266 0.62 3.62 29.08
C LEU A 266 1.21 2.25 28.77
N LYS A 267 0.76 1.21 29.47
CA LYS A 267 1.08 -0.17 29.09
C LYS A 267 0.09 -0.64 28.02
N LEU A 268 0.58 -0.90 26.81
CA LEU A 268 -0.22 -1.58 25.80
C LEU A 268 -0.36 -3.07 26.13
N PRO A 269 -1.45 -3.73 25.71
CA PRO A 269 -1.58 -5.19 25.81
C PRO A 269 -0.40 -5.89 25.16
N GLU A 270 0.08 -6.96 25.80
CA GLU A 270 1.16 -7.76 25.26
C GLU A 270 0.68 -8.53 24.02
N MET A 271 1.43 -8.37 22.93
CA MET A 271 1.15 -8.99 21.64
C MET A 271 1.15 -10.53 21.69
N ASN A 272 1.80 -11.12 22.70
CA ASN A 272 2.18 -12.52 22.73
C ASN A 272 1.08 -13.50 23.17
N SER A 273 -0.06 -13.04 23.71
CA SER A 273 -1.12 -13.96 24.16
C SER A 273 -1.89 -14.62 23.01
N GLU A 274 -1.83 -14.08 21.79
CA GLU A 274 -2.55 -14.59 20.61
C GLU A 274 -1.66 -15.20 19.51
N ILE A 275 -0.33 -15.00 19.56
CA ILE A 275 0.64 -15.44 18.52
C ILE A 275 0.69 -16.97 18.36
N THR A 276 0.10 -17.73 19.29
CA THR A 276 0.03 -19.20 19.20
C THR A 276 -0.94 -19.72 18.13
N LYS A 277 -1.76 -18.85 17.51
CA LYS A 277 -2.67 -19.21 16.41
C LYS A 277 -2.31 -18.43 15.15
N THR A 278 -2.27 -19.12 14.01
CA THR A 278 -2.10 -18.47 12.70
C THR A 278 -3.38 -17.71 12.33
N TYR A 279 -3.24 -16.53 11.73
CA TYR A 279 -4.38 -15.70 11.32
C TYR A 279 -5.31 -16.41 10.32
N THR A 280 -4.78 -17.36 9.53
CA THR A 280 -5.56 -18.19 8.63
C THR A 280 -6.65 -19.01 9.33
N THR A 281 -6.52 -19.28 10.64
CA THR A 281 -7.57 -19.94 11.44
C THR A 281 -8.78 -19.04 11.72
N LEU A 282 -8.71 -17.75 11.39
CA LEU A 282 -9.82 -16.80 11.49
C LEU A 282 -10.74 -16.84 10.26
N ALA A 283 -10.45 -17.68 9.25
CA ALA A 283 -11.33 -17.89 8.11
C ALA A 283 -12.59 -18.64 8.55
N ASP A 284 -13.62 -17.88 8.94
CA ASP A 284 -14.90 -18.40 9.41
C ASP A 284 -16.05 -17.74 8.62
N PRO A 285 -16.69 -18.47 7.68
CA PRO A 285 -17.78 -17.93 6.87
C PRO A 285 -19.06 -17.68 7.68
N ASP A 286 -19.18 -18.26 8.88
CA ASP A 286 -20.35 -18.12 9.75
C ASP A 286 -20.17 -17.05 10.84
N ALA A 287 -19.06 -16.31 10.82
CA ALA A 287 -18.67 -15.40 11.90
C ALA A 287 -19.69 -14.30 12.22
N LEU A 288 -20.52 -13.91 11.25
CA LEU A 288 -21.57 -12.90 11.41
C LEU A 288 -22.89 -13.46 11.98
N ARG A 289 -23.03 -14.78 12.10
CA ARG A 289 -24.26 -15.41 12.58
C ARG A 289 -24.57 -15.00 14.03
N GLY A 290 -25.77 -14.42 14.22
CA GLY A 290 -26.26 -13.96 15.52
C GLY A 290 -25.57 -12.69 16.04
N LYS A 291 -24.76 -12.01 15.21
CA LYS A 291 -24.07 -10.77 15.58
C LYS A 291 -24.99 -9.56 15.45
N ARG A 292 -24.75 -8.55 16.29
CA ARG A 292 -25.45 -7.27 16.27
C ARG A 292 -24.51 -6.19 15.76
N ILE A 293 -24.83 -5.62 14.60
CA ILE A 293 -23.96 -4.71 13.87
C ILE A 293 -24.59 -3.32 13.84
N GLY A 294 -23.93 -2.34 14.45
CA GLY A 294 -24.38 -0.95 14.42
C GLY A 294 -23.99 -0.28 13.10
N VAL A 295 -24.87 0.53 12.52
CA VAL A 295 -24.57 1.39 11.38
C VAL A 295 -24.87 2.86 11.71
N PRO A 296 -23.87 3.75 11.71
CA PRO A 296 -24.09 5.17 11.90
C PRO A 296 -25.01 5.75 10.82
N SER A 297 -26.19 6.24 11.21
CA SER A 297 -27.18 6.77 10.24
C SER A 297 -26.60 7.91 9.38
N MET A 298 -25.66 8.69 9.92
CA MET A 298 -24.98 9.77 9.19
C MET A 298 -24.22 9.30 7.93
N TYR A 299 -23.82 8.03 7.86
CA TYR A 299 -23.02 7.49 6.74
C TYR A 299 -23.84 6.77 5.68
N ILE A 300 -25.16 6.69 5.85
CA ILE A 300 -26.08 6.01 4.94
C ILE A 300 -27.20 6.94 4.42
N GLY A 301 -27.01 8.25 4.57
CA GLY A 301 -27.98 9.26 4.14
C GLY A 301 -29.08 9.56 5.17
N GLY A 302 -28.95 9.04 6.39
CA GLY A 302 -29.82 9.38 7.52
C GLY A 302 -29.41 10.69 8.20
N HIS A 303 -30.11 11.04 9.28
CA HIS A 303 -29.89 12.27 10.04
C HIS A 303 -29.38 11.98 11.45
N ASP A 304 -28.23 12.54 11.80
CA ASP A 304 -27.75 12.66 13.18
C ASP A 304 -27.62 14.16 13.49
N PRO A 305 -28.47 14.74 14.37
CA PRO A 305 -28.48 16.17 14.62
C PRO A 305 -27.23 16.68 15.33
N LYS A 306 -26.42 15.79 15.92
CA LYS A 306 -25.15 16.14 16.56
C LYS A 306 -23.96 16.01 15.61
N ALA A 307 -24.13 15.30 14.50
CA ALA A 307 -23.07 15.10 13.52
C ALA A 307 -22.93 16.32 12.59
N LYS A 308 -21.69 16.61 12.19
CA LYS A 308 -21.45 17.48 11.04
C LYS A 308 -22.07 16.83 9.80
N PRO A 309 -22.72 17.59 8.90
CA PRO A 309 -23.34 17.03 7.71
C PRO A 309 -22.33 16.20 6.89
N VAL A 310 -22.74 15.00 6.49
CA VAL A 310 -21.95 14.08 5.64
C VAL A 310 -22.65 13.94 4.30
N PHE A 311 -21.88 14.04 3.22
CA PHE A 311 -22.39 13.79 1.87
C PHE A 311 -22.38 12.29 1.58
N VAL A 312 -23.49 11.76 1.07
CA VAL A 312 -23.61 10.37 0.59
C VAL A 312 -24.34 10.37 -0.74
N SER A 313 -23.69 9.90 -1.80
CA SER A 313 -24.28 9.80 -3.14
C SER A 313 -25.33 8.69 -3.20
N ASP A 314 -26.22 8.74 -4.20
CA ASP A 314 -27.27 7.74 -4.33
C ASP A 314 -26.71 6.36 -4.69
N SER A 315 -25.66 6.28 -5.51
CA SER A 315 -25.01 5.02 -5.84
C SER A 315 -24.29 4.39 -4.63
N VAL A 316 -23.80 5.18 -3.68
CA VAL A 316 -23.28 4.65 -2.40
C VAL A 316 -24.43 4.13 -1.51
N LYS A 317 -25.57 4.83 -1.47
CA LYS A 317 -26.76 4.33 -0.74
C LYS A 317 -27.27 3.01 -1.32
N GLU A 318 -27.30 2.88 -2.65
CA GLU A 318 -27.66 1.63 -3.34
C GLU A 318 -26.69 0.48 -3.01
N LEU A 319 -25.39 0.76 -2.95
CA LEU A 319 -24.39 -0.23 -2.51
C LEU A 319 -24.60 -0.62 -1.05
N TRP A 320 -24.88 0.35 -0.17
CA TRP A 320 -25.16 0.09 1.23
C TRP A 320 -26.39 -0.82 1.42
N GLN A 321 -27.49 -0.58 0.70
CA GLN A 321 -28.68 -1.43 0.84
C GLN A 321 -28.38 -2.89 0.51
N ARG A 322 -27.63 -3.16 -0.56
CA ARG A 322 -27.18 -4.51 -0.89
C ARG A 322 -26.24 -5.09 0.16
N ALA A 323 -25.32 -4.29 0.69
CA ALA A 323 -24.41 -4.74 1.74
C ALA A 323 -25.13 -5.09 3.04
N ARG A 324 -26.19 -4.33 3.39
CA ARG A 324 -27.07 -4.65 4.51
C ARG A 324 -27.76 -5.99 4.30
N GLU A 325 -28.33 -6.23 3.12
CA GLU A 325 -28.96 -7.51 2.77
C GLU A 325 -27.96 -8.68 2.89
N ASP A 326 -26.72 -8.51 2.39
CA ASP A 326 -25.66 -9.52 2.50
C ASP A 326 -25.31 -9.82 3.99
N ILE A 327 -25.24 -8.80 4.84
CA ILE A 327 -24.96 -8.95 6.30
C ILE A 327 -26.13 -9.65 7.01
N GLU A 328 -27.37 -9.26 6.71
CA GLU A 328 -28.57 -9.86 7.31
C GLU A 328 -28.76 -11.33 6.83
N ALA A 329 -28.40 -11.64 5.58
CA ALA A 329 -28.40 -13.01 5.04
C ALA A 329 -27.41 -13.94 5.77
N LEU A 330 -26.29 -13.39 6.24
CA LEU A 330 -25.33 -14.10 7.11
C LEU A 330 -25.84 -14.31 8.55
N GLY A 331 -27.05 -13.85 8.86
CA GLY A 331 -27.71 -14.03 10.15
C GLY A 331 -27.34 -12.99 11.21
N ALA A 332 -26.77 -11.85 10.80
CA ALA A 332 -26.55 -10.71 11.69
C ALA A 332 -27.79 -9.78 11.72
N GLU A 333 -27.94 -9.03 12.81
CA GLU A 333 -28.92 -7.95 12.94
C GLU A 333 -28.22 -6.61 12.69
N VAL A 334 -28.71 -5.83 11.71
CA VAL A 334 -28.19 -4.49 11.41
C VAL A 334 -29.07 -3.42 12.05
N ILE A 335 -28.45 -2.58 12.89
CA ILE A 335 -29.15 -1.59 13.72
C ILE A 335 -28.63 -0.21 13.38
N GLU A 336 -29.52 0.70 12.99
CA GLU A 336 -29.15 2.10 12.81
C GLU A 336 -28.86 2.78 14.16
N THR A 337 -27.75 3.51 14.23
CA THR A 337 -27.28 4.14 15.46
C THR A 337 -26.77 5.56 15.24
N ASP A 338 -26.60 6.29 16.35
CA ASP A 338 -25.68 7.42 16.41
C ASP A 338 -24.22 6.93 16.32
N PHE A 339 -23.25 7.86 16.37
CA PHE A 339 -21.84 7.49 16.45
C PHE A 339 -21.03 8.45 17.32
N PRO A 340 -21.13 8.33 18.65
CA PRO A 340 -20.58 9.30 19.60
C PRO A 340 -19.07 9.53 19.45
N ILE A 341 -18.31 8.49 19.08
CA ILE A 341 -16.87 8.62 18.85
C ILE A 341 -16.54 9.67 17.78
N VAL A 342 -17.40 9.87 16.79
CA VAL A 342 -17.23 10.90 15.76
C VAL A 342 -17.90 12.20 16.19
N THR A 343 -19.17 12.15 16.60
CA THR A 343 -19.94 13.38 16.88
C THR A 343 -19.34 14.19 18.03
N ASN A 344 -18.95 13.54 19.14
CA ASN A 344 -18.33 14.24 20.27
C ASN A 344 -16.91 14.72 19.94
N TYR A 345 -16.17 13.97 19.11
CA TYR A 345 -14.81 14.31 18.70
C TYR A 345 -14.78 15.51 17.76
N GLU A 346 -15.78 15.64 16.89
CA GLU A 346 -15.87 16.74 15.92
C GLU A 346 -16.61 17.97 16.45
N ASP A 347 -17.17 17.90 17.67
CA ASP A 347 -17.86 19.00 18.32
C ASP A 347 -16.88 20.16 18.63
N ASP A 348 -16.87 21.13 17.73
CA ASP A 348 -16.07 22.35 17.83
C ASP A 348 -16.80 23.49 18.56
N THR A 349 -18.07 23.30 18.94
CA THR A 349 -18.80 24.26 19.79
C THR A 349 -18.21 24.31 21.20
N ILE A 350 -17.62 23.20 21.64
CA ILE A 350 -16.96 23.06 22.94
C ILE A 350 -15.49 23.46 22.84
N SER A 351 -14.75 22.87 21.89
CA SER A 351 -13.28 22.99 21.86
C SER A 351 -12.76 24.24 21.15
N GLN A 352 -13.54 24.83 20.23
CA GLN A 352 -13.07 25.81 19.24
C GLN A 352 -11.85 25.36 18.41
N GLN A 353 -11.48 24.07 18.47
CA GLN A 353 -10.34 23.45 17.80
C GLN A 353 -10.80 22.50 16.67
N PRO A 354 -9.90 21.95 15.83
CA PRO A 354 -10.28 20.96 14.80
C PRO A 354 -10.92 19.68 15.34
N ASN A 355 -10.65 19.37 16.61
CA ASN A 355 -11.20 18.23 17.32
C ASN A 355 -11.28 18.50 18.81
N ASN A 356 -12.15 17.74 19.47
CA ASN A 356 -12.45 17.80 20.89
C ASN A 356 -12.07 16.47 21.56
N VAL A 357 -11.02 16.50 22.38
CA VAL A 357 -10.62 15.36 23.22
C VAL A 357 -10.75 15.80 24.67
N VAL A 358 -11.69 15.21 25.41
CA VAL A 358 -11.97 15.64 26.78
C VAL A 358 -10.77 15.30 27.69
N GLY A 359 -10.26 16.31 28.39
CA GLY A 359 -9.17 16.16 29.36
C GLY A 359 -7.77 16.53 28.84
N VAL A 360 -7.62 16.90 27.56
CA VAL A 360 -6.34 17.42 27.04
C VAL A 360 -6.15 18.89 27.40
N ALA A 361 -4.89 19.35 27.41
CA ALA A 361 -4.57 20.76 27.54
C ALA A 361 -5.11 21.57 26.35
N ALA A 362 -5.49 22.84 26.58
CA ALA A 362 -6.11 23.69 25.57
C ALA A 362 -5.24 23.88 24.30
N ASP A 363 -3.92 23.84 24.44
CA ASP A 363 -2.94 23.99 23.36
C ASP A 363 -2.51 22.65 22.71
N TRP A 364 -3.06 21.51 23.15
CA TRP A 364 -2.66 20.17 22.70
C TRP A 364 -2.65 20.04 21.17
N ASN A 365 -3.68 20.53 20.48
CA ASN A 365 -3.75 20.43 19.02
C ASN A 365 -2.60 21.17 18.31
N ASN A 366 -2.12 22.29 18.86
CA ASN A 366 -0.97 23.02 18.33
C ASN A 366 0.34 22.27 18.61
N LEU A 367 0.47 21.67 19.80
CA LEU A 367 1.64 20.84 20.15
C LEU A 367 1.72 19.61 19.25
N GLU A 368 0.61 18.92 19.07
CA GLU A 368 0.52 17.71 18.26
C GLU A 368 0.77 17.98 16.78
N ARG A 369 0.28 19.09 16.24
CA ARG A 369 0.47 19.48 14.83
C ARG A 369 1.73 20.30 14.56
N GLY A 370 2.54 20.53 15.59
CA GLY A 370 3.76 21.33 15.53
C GLY A 370 4.92 20.56 16.13
N LYS A 371 5.13 20.74 17.44
CA LYS A 371 6.30 20.24 18.17
C LYS A 371 6.46 18.72 18.10
N ILE A 372 5.37 17.96 18.20
CA ILE A 372 5.42 16.49 18.11
C ILE A 372 5.89 16.04 16.72
N ILE A 373 5.36 16.63 15.65
CA ILE A 373 5.79 16.33 14.26
C ILE A 373 7.27 16.66 14.08
N ALA A 374 7.67 17.88 14.47
CA ALA A 374 9.03 18.36 14.31
C ALA A 374 10.05 17.43 15.00
N TYR A 375 9.75 17.03 16.25
CA TYR A 375 10.64 16.16 17.02
C TYR A 375 10.67 14.74 16.44
N ALA A 376 9.54 14.20 15.99
CA ALA A 376 9.48 12.87 15.39
C ALA A 376 10.25 12.79 14.06
N TRP A 377 10.15 13.82 13.22
CA TRP A 377 10.90 13.89 11.95
C TRP A 377 12.41 14.02 12.20
N ASP A 378 12.80 14.87 13.15
CA ASP A 378 14.20 15.04 13.51
C ASP A 378 14.79 13.77 14.14
N ASP A 379 14.04 13.10 15.02
CA ASP A 379 14.40 11.78 15.57
C ASP A 379 14.57 10.72 14.48
N PHE A 380 13.70 10.71 13.47
CA PHE A 380 13.82 9.80 12.34
C PHE A 380 15.14 10.03 11.58
N LEU A 381 15.47 11.29 11.27
CA LEU A 381 16.69 11.68 10.55
C LEU A 381 17.96 11.35 11.36
N ILE A 382 18.00 11.74 12.64
CA ILE A 382 19.12 11.45 13.55
C ILE A 382 19.32 9.94 13.70
N ALA A 383 18.25 9.16 13.86
CA ALA A 383 18.32 7.71 13.93
C ALA A 383 18.76 7.07 12.59
N ASN A 384 18.42 7.72 11.46
CA ASN A 384 18.81 7.26 10.13
C ASN A 384 20.30 7.47 9.82
N LYS A 385 20.92 8.52 10.37
CA LYS A 385 22.37 8.78 10.25
C LYS A 385 22.86 8.92 8.80
N ASP A 386 22.03 9.46 7.91
CA ASP A 386 22.50 9.85 6.57
C ASP A 386 23.28 11.18 6.71
N PRO A 387 24.57 11.24 6.35
CA PRO A 387 25.38 12.45 6.51
C PRO A 387 24.86 13.65 5.70
N ASN A 388 24.06 13.42 4.64
CA ASN A 388 23.44 14.49 3.86
C ASN A 388 22.19 15.07 4.51
N TYR A 389 21.62 14.35 5.49
CA TYR A 389 20.40 14.71 6.21
C TYR A 389 20.57 14.46 7.72
N PRO A 390 21.53 15.16 8.38
CA PRO A 390 21.88 14.86 9.76
C PRO A 390 20.77 15.23 10.77
N SER A 391 19.91 16.18 10.40
CA SER A 391 18.85 16.73 11.24
C SER A 391 17.85 17.55 10.39
N LEU A 392 16.67 17.81 10.94
CA LEU A 392 15.58 18.51 10.24
C LEU A 392 15.88 19.99 9.99
N ASP A 393 16.63 20.67 10.87
CA ASP A 393 17.00 22.08 10.74
C ASP A 393 17.90 22.39 9.52
N ARG A 394 18.46 21.34 8.89
CA ARG A 394 19.30 21.43 7.68
C ARG A 394 18.51 21.28 6.38
N VAL A 395 17.22 20.98 6.47
CA VAL A 395 16.33 20.81 5.31
C VAL A 395 15.85 22.17 4.81
N VAL A 396 15.58 22.28 3.50
CA VAL A 396 14.96 23.48 2.92
C VAL A 396 13.44 23.38 3.08
N ALA A 397 12.84 24.25 3.92
CA ALA A 397 11.41 24.20 4.23
C ALA A 397 10.50 24.24 2.98
N GLY A 398 10.86 25.04 1.97
CA GLY A 398 10.10 25.18 0.73
C GLY A 398 10.03 23.89 -0.10
N ASP A 399 10.98 22.99 0.09
CA ASP A 399 11.06 21.72 -0.65
C ASP A 399 10.31 20.58 0.07
N ILE A 400 9.83 20.78 1.30
CA ILE A 400 9.14 19.72 2.06
C ILE A 400 7.80 19.35 1.43
N PHE A 401 6.98 20.35 1.10
CA PHE A 401 5.71 20.15 0.40
C PHE A 401 5.40 21.36 -0.48
N PRO A 402 6.16 21.55 -1.58
CA PRO A 402 5.88 22.61 -2.53
C PRO A 402 4.54 22.35 -3.24
N LYS A 403 3.79 23.43 -3.48
CA LYS A 403 2.54 23.40 -4.26
C LYS A 403 2.61 24.43 -5.38
N PRO A 404 1.86 24.24 -6.48
CA PRO A 404 1.70 25.27 -7.51
C PRO A 404 1.18 26.59 -6.92
N ALA A 405 1.53 27.71 -7.55
CA ALA A 405 0.88 28.98 -7.27
C ALA A 405 -0.63 28.88 -7.55
N ASP A 406 -1.44 29.55 -6.74
CA ASP A 406 -2.91 29.58 -6.86
C ASP A 406 -3.58 28.19 -6.89
N TYR A 407 -3.00 27.21 -6.18
CA TYR A 407 -3.50 25.84 -6.12
C TYR A 407 -4.97 25.79 -5.69
N ILE A 408 -5.86 25.53 -6.65
CA ILE A 408 -7.33 25.58 -6.47
C ILE A 408 -7.80 24.78 -5.24
N PRO A 409 -7.32 23.54 -5.01
CA PRO A 409 -7.77 22.75 -3.85
C PRO A 409 -7.52 23.43 -2.49
N ASP A 410 -6.47 24.25 -2.35
CA ASP A 410 -6.14 24.89 -1.08
C ASP A 410 -7.18 25.93 -0.63
N ARG A 411 -8.05 26.38 -1.54
CA ARG A 411 -9.18 27.28 -1.22
C ARG A 411 -10.23 26.64 -0.32
N PHE A 412 -10.30 25.30 -0.30
CA PHE A 412 -11.31 24.52 0.42
C PHE A 412 -10.75 23.78 1.64
N ILE A 413 -9.45 23.91 1.92
CA ILE A 413 -8.81 23.28 3.08
C ILE A 413 -9.19 24.06 4.35
N GLU A 414 -9.50 23.32 5.41
CA GLU A 414 -9.67 23.90 6.73
C GLU A 414 -8.35 24.50 7.24
N LYS A 415 -8.31 25.82 7.40
CA LYS A 415 -7.09 26.56 7.82
C LYS A 415 -6.44 26.00 9.09
N LYS A 416 -7.23 25.50 10.03
CA LYS A 416 -6.74 24.93 11.30
C LYS A 416 -5.99 23.60 11.13
N ASN A 417 -6.06 22.97 9.95
CA ASN A 417 -5.36 21.72 9.63
C ASN A 417 -4.04 21.95 8.87
N ILE A 418 -3.67 23.19 8.56
CA ILE A 418 -2.46 23.52 7.79
C ILE A 418 -1.22 23.41 8.67
N ILE A 419 -0.22 22.66 8.21
CA ILE A 419 1.10 22.53 8.86
C ILE A 419 2.02 23.64 8.34
N SER A 420 2.66 24.38 9.25
CA SER A 420 3.71 25.35 8.91
C SER A 420 5.08 24.66 8.91
N TYR A 421 5.55 24.23 7.75
CA TYR A 421 6.84 23.52 7.63
C TYR A 421 8.03 24.37 8.07
N ALA A 422 8.03 25.67 7.77
CA ALA A 422 9.07 26.58 8.26
C ALA A 422 9.12 26.61 9.80
N SER A 423 7.94 26.66 10.45
CA SER A 423 7.87 26.62 11.92
C SER A 423 8.35 25.29 12.51
N LEU A 424 8.15 24.15 11.82
CA LEU A 424 8.68 22.87 12.27
C LEU A 424 10.21 22.87 12.36
N LEU A 425 10.88 23.49 11.38
CA LEU A 425 12.34 23.59 11.36
C LEU A 425 12.85 24.51 12.48
N GLU A 426 12.16 25.61 12.79
CA GLU A 426 12.53 26.47 13.92
C GLU A 426 12.41 25.74 15.27
N LEU A 427 11.43 24.85 15.43
CA LEU A 427 11.22 24.12 16.67
C LEU A 427 12.38 23.17 17.06
N VAL A 428 13.23 22.78 16.09
CA VAL A 428 14.36 21.87 16.31
C VAL A 428 15.72 22.57 16.38
N LYS A 429 15.80 23.88 16.12
CA LYS A 429 17.06 24.67 16.06
C LYS A 429 17.73 24.98 17.41
N HIS A 430 17.21 24.47 18.54
CA HIS A 430 17.67 24.84 19.88
C HIS A 430 18.45 23.70 20.56
N GLU A 431 19.62 24.04 21.14
CA GLU A 431 20.52 23.12 21.86
C GLU A 431 19.89 22.45 23.11
N SER A 432 18.69 22.87 23.52
CA SER A 432 17.95 22.38 24.68
C SER A 432 16.75 21.47 24.35
N ARG A 433 16.70 20.89 23.13
CA ARG A 433 15.66 19.93 22.75
C ARG A 433 15.60 18.75 23.74
N THR A 434 14.41 18.47 24.27
CA THR A 434 14.16 17.32 25.15
C THR A 434 13.67 16.12 24.36
N SER A 435 13.34 15.02 25.06
CA SER A 435 12.62 13.91 24.44
C SER A 435 11.25 14.37 23.94
N LEU A 436 10.76 13.70 22.89
CA LEU A 436 9.38 13.86 22.42
C LEU A 436 8.37 13.56 23.53
N TYR A 437 8.67 12.61 24.43
CA TYR A 437 7.80 12.27 25.56
C TYR A 437 7.82 13.32 26.68
N ASP A 438 8.82 14.20 26.72
CA ASP A 438 8.92 15.27 27.73
C ASP A 438 8.11 16.52 27.35
N ILE A 439 7.42 16.52 26.19
CA ILE A 439 6.56 17.62 25.78
C ILE A 439 5.43 17.78 26.82
N PRO A 440 5.22 19.00 27.38
CA PRO A 440 4.19 19.23 28.40
C PRO A 440 2.81 18.73 27.96
N GLY A 441 2.12 18.04 28.87
CA GLY A 441 0.79 17.50 28.62
C GLY A 441 0.75 16.15 27.89
N MET A 442 1.88 15.59 27.44
CA MET A 442 1.92 14.30 26.72
C MET A 442 1.20 13.17 27.48
N HIS A 443 1.58 12.91 28.73
CA HIS A 443 0.94 11.87 29.57
C HIS A 443 -0.58 12.07 29.65
N THR A 444 -1.02 13.27 30.05
CA THR A 444 -2.44 13.61 30.18
C THR A 444 -3.19 13.40 28.86
N ALA A 445 -2.57 13.79 27.74
CA ALA A 445 -3.19 13.65 26.44
C ALA A 445 -3.35 12.19 26.02
N LEU A 446 -2.33 11.35 26.19
CA LEU A 446 -2.44 9.93 25.85
C LEU A 446 -3.50 9.22 26.69
N VAL A 447 -3.57 9.52 27.99
CA VAL A 447 -4.64 9.00 28.88
C VAL A 447 -6.01 9.47 28.40
N ALA A 448 -6.15 10.75 28.03
CA ALA A 448 -7.41 11.31 27.55
C ALA A 448 -7.88 10.67 26.22
N LEU A 449 -6.96 10.36 25.30
CA LEU A 449 -7.29 9.67 24.05
C LEU A 449 -7.86 8.27 24.32
N GLU A 450 -7.22 7.49 25.18
CA GLU A 450 -7.71 6.15 25.54
C GLU A 450 -9.05 6.21 26.30
N ALA A 451 -9.19 7.18 27.22
CA ALA A 451 -10.43 7.38 27.96
C ALA A 451 -11.60 7.79 27.06
N GLN A 452 -11.34 8.64 26.05
CA GLN A 452 -12.36 9.02 25.06
C GLN A 452 -12.77 7.82 24.21
N ARG A 453 -11.83 7.01 23.71
CA ARG A 453 -12.17 5.78 22.96
C ARG A 453 -13.06 4.85 23.79
N LYS A 454 -12.68 4.60 25.05
CA LYS A 454 -13.45 3.74 25.96
C LYS A 454 -14.89 4.21 26.11
N ARG A 455 -15.08 5.48 26.49
CA ARG A 455 -16.42 6.04 26.71
C ARG A 455 -17.27 6.07 25.44
N ASP A 456 -16.71 6.56 24.35
CA ASP A 456 -17.49 6.95 23.17
C ASP A 456 -17.59 5.84 22.12
N LEU A 457 -16.88 4.73 22.31
CA LEU A 457 -16.99 3.54 21.47
C LEU A 457 -17.20 2.27 22.28
N GLU A 458 -16.29 1.91 23.18
CA GLU A 458 -16.33 0.59 23.84
C GLU A 458 -17.54 0.47 24.78
N ASP A 459 -17.70 1.42 25.71
CA ASP A 459 -18.83 1.49 26.64
C ASP A 459 -20.16 1.71 25.91
N TRP A 460 -20.13 2.51 24.83
CA TRP A 460 -21.31 2.73 23.99
C TRP A 460 -21.73 1.46 23.23
N MET A 461 -20.78 0.70 22.67
CA MET A 461 -21.06 -0.59 22.03
C MET A 461 -21.61 -1.59 23.05
N ASP A 462 -21.02 -1.66 24.25
CA ASP A 462 -21.51 -2.54 25.33
C ASP A 462 -22.94 -2.19 25.75
N LYS A 463 -23.23 -0.90 25.93
CA LYS A 463 -24.56 -0.42 26.27
C LYS A 463 -25.63 -0.81 25.24
N HIS A 464 -25.28 -0.85 23.95
CA HIS A 464 -26.20 -1.20 22.87
C HIS A 464 -26.14 -2.69 22.47
N GLY A 465 -25.25 -3.46 23.10
CA GLY A 465 -24.99 -4.86 22.77
C GLY A 465 -24.56 -5.04 21.31
N LEU A 466 -23.59 -4.25 20.86
CA LEU A 466 -23.05 -4.31 19.49
C LEU A 466 -21.73 -5.11 19.46
N ASP A 467 -21.62 -6.01 18.49
CA ASP A 467 -20.39 -6.76 18.22
C ASP A 467 -19.39 -5.96 17.36
N ALA A 468 -19.91 -5.14 16.44
CA ALA A 468 -19.12 -4.25 15.60
C ALA A 468 -19.95 -3.07 15.10
N VAL A 469 -19.27 -2.07 14.54
CA VAL A 469 -19.86 -0.97 13.79
C VAL A 469 -19.48 -1.12 12.32
N VAL A 470 -20.42 -0.92 11.41
CA VAL A 470 -20.20 -1.02 9.97
C VAL A 470 -20.71 0.22 9.24
N PHE A 471 -19.99 0.68 8.23
CA PHE A 471 -20.41 1.81 7.39
C PHE A 471 -19.70 1.82 6.03
N PRO A 472 -20.31 2.42 4.99
CA PRO A 472 -19.60 2.75 3.76
C PRO A 472 -18.31 3.53 4.06
N ALA A 473 -17.19 3.12 3.48
CA ALA A 473 -15.89 3.73 3.72
C ALA A 473 -15.87 5.20 3.26
N ASN A 474 -16.57 5.51 2.16
CA ASN A 474 -16.71 6.86 1.63
C ASN A 474 -18.16 7.12 1.26
N GLY A 475 -18.58 8.38 1.29
CA GLY A 475 -19.89 8.82 0.82
C GLY A 475 -19.95 9.13 -0.69
N ASP A 476 -18.81 9.42 -1.33
CA ASP A 476 -18.66 9.58 -2.78
C ASP A 476 -17.15 9.56 -3.15
N VAL A 477 -16.83 9.77 -4.42
CA VAL A 477 -15.46 9.83 -4.97
C VAL A 477 -15.18 11.16 -5.68
N GLY A 478 -14.05 11.79 -5.35
CA GLY A 478 -13.64 13.05 -5.99
C GLY A 478 -13.22 12.87 -7.45
N LYS A 479 -13.42 13.89 -8.29
CA LYS A 479 -12.98 13.90 -9.69
C LYS A 479 -11.49 14.22 -9.84
N ALA A 480 -10.86 13.66 -10.87
CA ALA A 480 -9.41 13.76 -11.10
C ALA A 480 -8.95 15.16 -11.54
N ASP A 481 -9.85 15.99 -12.10
CA ASP A 481 -9.62 17.35 -12.59
C ASP A 481 -9.64 18.43 -11.49
N ILE A 482 -9.54 18.01 -10.22
CA ILE A 482 -9.66 18.88 -9.03
C ILE A 482 -8.72 20.09 -9.01
N GLU A 483 -7.58 20.02 -9.69
CA GLU A 483 -6.57 21.07 -9.69
C GLU A 483 -6.82 22.15 -10.74
N THR A 484 -7.73 21.91 -11.67
CA THR A 484 -8.13 22.83 -12.74
C THR A 484 -9.62 23.17 -12.72
N ASN A 485 -10.41 22.44 -11.93
CA ASN A 485 -11.86 22.62 -11.82
C ASN A 485 -12.28 22.89 -10.37
N GLU A 486 -12.74 24.11 -10.11
CA GLU A 486 -13.14 24.57 -8.77
C GLU A 486 -14.38 23.83 -8.22
N ALA A 487 -15.32 23.42 -9.08
CA ALA A 487 -16.49 22.65 -8.64
C ALA A 487 -16.08 21.23 -8.21
N SER A 488 -15.15 20.60 -8.93
CA SER A 488 -14.55 19.32 -8.54
C SER A 488 -13.79 19.46 -7.22
N ALA A 489 -13.04 20.56 -7.02
CA ALA A 489 -12.38 20.87 -5.76
C ALA A 489 -13.33 21.03 -4.59
N ALA A 490 -14.39 21.83 -4.75
CA ALA A 490 -15.41 21.99 -3.72
C ALA A 490 -16.08 20.66 -3.37
N HIS A 491 -16.40 19.84 -4.37
CA HIS A 491 -17.01 18.53 -4.16
C HIS A 491 -16.10 17.58 -3.39
N ALA A 492 -14.83 17.45 -3.81
CA ALA A 492 -13.86 16.56 -3.15
C ALA A 492 -13.54 16.97 -1.69
N HIS A 493 -13.84 18.21 -1.29
CA HIS A 493 -13.65 18.70 0.08
C HIS A 493 -14.89 18.59 0.97
N LYS A 494 -16.01 18.03 0.49
CA LYS A 494 -17.17 17.73 1.34
C LYS A 494 -16.84 16.64 2.36
N ASN A 495 -17.46 16.73 3.53
CA ASN A 495 -17.38 15.66 4.54
C ASN A 495 -17.98 14.36 3.96
N GLY A 496 -17.34 13.22 4.23
CA GLY A 496 -17.65 11.93 3.57
C GLY A 496 -16.89 11.69 2.25
N ILE A 497 -16.22 12.71 1.70
CA ILE A 497 -15.41 12.59 0.47
C ILE A 497 -13.95 12.98 0.73
N LYS A 498 -13.72 14.06 1.49
CA LYS A 498 -12.37 14.59 1.77
C LYS A 498 -11.47 13.60 2.53
N TYR A 499 -12.11 12.75 3.33
CA TYR A 499 -11.56 11.63 4.09
C TYR A 499 -12.53 10.45 3.95
N SER A 500 -12.07 9.23 4.24
CA SER A 500 -13.02 8.15 4.54
C SER A 500 -13.82 8.47 5.81
N ASN A 501 -15.04 7.97 5.86
CA ASN A 501 -15.94 8.05 7.01
C ASN A 501 -15.22 7.59 8.30
N GLY A 502 -15.57 8.24 9.41
CA GLY A 502 -14.83 8.23 10.67
C GLY A 502 -13.75 9.32 10.78
N ASN A 503 -13.41 9.99 9.68
CA ASN A 503 -12.47 11.12 9.62
C ASN A 503 -11.18 10.84 10.43
N ARG A 504 -10.74 11.78 11.28
CA ARG A 504 -9.55 11.63 12.13
C ARG A 504 -9.82 10.83 13.41
N ALA A 505 -11.07 10.77 13.87
CA ALA A 505 -11.44 10.19 15.16
C ALA A 505 -10.93 8.75 15.32
N LEU A 506 -11.14 7.91 14.31
CA LEU A 506 -10.77 6.48 14.39
C LEU A 506 -9.27 6.28 14.66
N ARG A 507 -8.40 7.01 13.96
CA ARG A 507 -6.94 6.88 14.13
C ARG A 507 -6.44 7.58 15.38
N HIS A 508 -6.91 8.80 15.64
CA HIS A 508 -6.48 9.55 16.82
C HIS A 508 -6.84 8.82 18.12
N LEU A 509 -7.96 8.09 18.14
CA LEU A 509 -8.44 7.31 19.28
C LEU A 509 -7.99 5.83 19.24
N GLY A 510 -7.31 5.37 18.19
CA GLY A 510 -6.72 4.03 18.13
C GLY A 510 -7.73 2.89 17.97
N VAL A 511 -8.83 3.16 17.26
CA VAL A 511 -9.84 2.16 16.89
C VAL A 511 -9.24 1.23 15.84
N PRO A 512 -9.41 -0.10 15.87
CA PRO A 512 -9.05 -0.97 14.75
C PRO A 512 -10.15 -1.03 13.69
N THR A 513 -9.79 -1.23 12.42
CA THR A 513 -10.77 -1.47 11.36
C THR A 513 -10.31 -2.48 10.33
N VAL A 514 -11.26 -3.16 9.69
CA VAL A 514 -11.06 -3.91 8.44
C VAL A 514 -12.02 -3.39 7.40
N SER A 515 -11.51 -2.92 6.26
CA SER A 515 -12.32 -2.47 5.13
C SER A 515 -12.26 -3.52 4.02
N VAL A 516 -13.40 -3.87 3.44
CA VAL A 516 -13.59 -4.85 2.35
C VAL A 516 -14.50 -4.28 1.28
N THR A 517 -14.46 -4.80 0.05
CA THR A 517 -15.24 -4.22 -1.06
C THR A 517 -16.75 -4.38 -0.87
N MET A 518 -17.46 -3.24 -0.85
CA MET A 518 -18.93 -3.19 -0.82
C MET A 518 -19.51 -3.32 -2.24
N GLY A 519 -18.76 -2.83 -3.23
CA GLY A 519 -19.06 -2.99 -4.65
C GLY A 519 -18.58 -1.80 -5.47
N VAL A 520 -19.09 -1.70 -6.69
CA VAL A 520 -18.72 -0.66 -7.66
C VAL A 520 -19.92 0.24 -7.92
N MET A 521 -19.72 1.55 -7.78
CA MET A 521 -20.74 2.57 -8.01
C MET A 521 -21.25 2.50 -9.46
N SER A 522 -22.57 2.56 -9.63
CA SER A 522 -23.24 2.39 -10.92
C SER A 522 -22.93 3.53 -11.91
N ASP A 523 -22.78 4.74 -11.39
CA ASP A 523 -22.59 5.98 -12.14
C ASP A 523 -21.12 6.31 -12.45
N THR A 524 -20.22 6.15 -11.46
CA THR A 524 -18.80 6.51 -11.63
C THR A 524 -17.92 5.33 -12.04
N ARG A 525 -18.41 4.10 -11.87
CA ARG A 525 -17.64 2.84 -12.01
C ARG A 525 -16.45 2.75 -11.04
N MET A 526 -16.45 3.55 -9.97
CA MET A 526 -15.44 3.48 -8.92
C MET A 526 -15.87 2.50 -7.81
N PRO A 527 -14.95 1.70 -7.26
CA PRO A 527 -15.23 0.89 -6.07
C PRO A 527 -15.47 1.74 -4.81
N VAL A 528 -16.26 1.21 -3.89
CA VAL A 528 -16.40 1.69 -2.52
C VAL A 528 -16.34 0.49 -1.58
N ASN A 529 -15.64 0.65 -0.46
CA ASN A 529 -15.55 -0.38 0.58
C ASN A 529 -16.64 -0.23 1.65
N LEU A 530 -16.88 -1.31 2.37
CA LEU A 530 -17.57 -1.40 3.64
C LEU A 530 -16.49 -1.49 4.74
N THR A 531 -16.58 -0.68 5.78
CA THR A 531 -15.61 -0.67 6.90
C THR A 531 -16.24 -1.25 8.15
N PHE A 532 -15.65 -2.32 8.67
CA PHE A 532 -15.91 -2.84 10.00
C PHE A 532 -14.97 -2.16 11.00
N ALA A 533 -15.52 -1.60 12.07
CA ALA A 533 -14.79 -1.01 13.18
C ALA A 533 -15.25 -1.64 14.50
N GLY A 534 -14.36 -1.71 15.49
CA GLY A 534 -14.67 -2.35 16.76
C GLY A 534 -13.82 -1.82 17.90
N LYS A 535 -13.92 -2.49 19.05
CA LYS A 535 -13.16 -2.15 20.24
C LYS A 535 -11.67 -2.34 20.00
N ALA A 536 -10.83 -1.59 20.73
CA ALA A 536 -9.40 -1.82 20.64
C ALA A 536 -9.05 -3.25 21.06
N TYR A 537 -8.13 -3.86 20.31
CA TYR A 537 -7.61 -5.22 20.48
C TYR A 537 -8.61 -6.35 20.21
N THR A 538 -9.76 -6.06 19.58
CA THR A 538 -10.68 -7.09 19.04
C THR A 538 -10.51 -7.30 17.53
N ASP A 539 -9.32 -7.00 17.00
CA ASP A 539 -8.98 -7.03 15.57
C ASP A 539 -9.32 -8.38 14.91
N ASN A 540 -9.11 -9.49 15.62
CA ASN A 540 -9.37 -10.84 15.11
C ASN A 540 -10.86 -11.05 14.76
N GLU A 541 -11.79 -10.50 15.57
CA GLU A 541 -13.22 -10.60 15.28
C GLU A 541 -13.59 -9.77 14.04
N LEU A 542 -12.99 -8.59 13.88
CA LEU A 542 -13.21 -7.77 12.67
C LEU A 542 -12.71 -8.47 11.41
N LEU A 543 -11.58 -9.18 11.49
CA LEU A 543 -11.05 -9.98 10.38
C LEU A 543 -12.00 -11.15 10.02
N LYS A 544 -12.59 -11.82 11.01
CA LYS A 544 -13.61 -12.86 10.79
C LYS A 544 -14.87 -12.29 10.13
N PHE A 545 -15.37 -11.15 10.60
CA PHE A 545 -16.57 -10.52 10.03
C PHE A 545 -16.33 -10.09 8.58
N ALA A 546 -15.17 -9.50 8.31
CA ALA A 546 -14.74 -9.14 6.97
C ALA A 546 -14.63 -10.37 6.05
N TYR A 547 -14.08 -11.48 6.57
CA TYR A 547 -14.01 -12.75 5.84
C TYR A 547 -15.42 -13.25 5.48
N ALA A 548 -16.31 -13.42 6.46
CA ALA A 548 -17.68 -13.88 6.23
C ALA A 548 -18.41 -13.02 5.18
N TYR A 549 -18.34 -11.69 5.32
CA TYR A 549 -18.94 -10.76 4.38
C TYR A 549 -18.35 -10.90 2.96
N GLN A 550 -17.03 -11.02 2.82
CA GLN A 550 -16.40 -11.18 1.51
C GLN A 550 -16.85 -12.48 0.82
N GLN A 551 -16.92 -13.59 1.58
CA GLN A 551 -17.26 -14.90 1.02
C GLN A 551 -18.69 -14.94 0.47
N GLU A 552 -19.62 -14.29 1.17
CA GLU A 552 -21.01 -14.13 0.73
C GLU A 552 -21.13 -13.17 -0.46
N SER A 553 -20.56 -11.97 -0.33
CA SER A 553 -20.86 -10.86 -1.22
C SER A 553 -20.05 -10.88 -2.54
N ARG A 554 -18.79 -11.33 -2.50
CA ARG A 554 -17.83 -11.43 -3.63
C ARG A 554 -17.85 -10.21 -4.56
N ARG A 555 -17.88 -9.00 -3.98
CA ARG A 555 -18.16 -7.74 -4.70
C ARG A 555 -16.98 -7.12 -5.45
N ARG A 556 -15.75 -7.65 -5.27
CA ARG A 556 -14.56 -7.14 -5.96
C ARG A 556 -14.64 -7.45 -7.46
N VAL A 557 -14.26 -6.47 -8.27
CA VAL A 557 -14.12 -6.60 -9.73
C VAL A 557 -12.74 -6.11 -10.12
N ALA A 558 -12.05 -6.83 -11.02
CA ALA A 558 -10.77 -6.40 -11.56
C ALA A 558 -10.88 -5.04 -12.27
N PRO A 559 -9.88 -4.14 -12.18
CA PRO A 559 -9.93 -2.86 -12.85
C PRO A 559 -9.89 -2.99 -14.38
N CYS A 560 -10.66 -2.17 -15.09
CA CYS A 560 -10.79 -2.28 -16.55
C CYS A 560 -9.60 -1.67 -17.32
N LEU A 561 -8.79 -0.81 -16.71
CA LEU A 561 -7.65 -0.16 -17.36
C LEU A 561 -6.36 -0.97 -17.26
N SER A 562 -6.36 -2.09 -16.51
CA SER A 562 -5.23 -3.00 -16.40
C SER A 562 -5.66 -4.46 -16.67
N PRO A 563 -6.23 -4.77 -17.85
CA PRO A 563 -6.70 -6.12 -18.15
C PRO A 563 -5.56 -7.15 -18.15
N SER A 564 -5.91 -8.43 -18.30
CA SER A 564 -4.91 -9.49 -18.45
C SER A 564 -4.09 -9.31 -19.73
N LEU A 565 -2.78 -9.47 -19.59
CA LEU A 565 -1.84 -9.66 -20.69
C LEU A 565 -1.70 -11.15 -21.02
N ALA A 566 -1.21 -11.47 -22.21
CA ALA A 566 -0.84 -12.85 -22.55
C ALA A 566 0.26 -13.39 -21.61
N SER A 567 1.15 -12.52 -21.15
CA SER A 567 2.20 -12.86 -20.18
C SER A 567 1.70 -13.00 -18.74
N ASP A 568 0.41 -12.83 -18.46
CA ASP A 568 -0.14 -13.08 -17.13
C ASP A 568 -0.60 -14.53 -16.94
N LEU A 569 -0.74 -15.29 -18.04
CA LEU A 569 -1.16 -16.68 -18.01
C LEU A 569 0.01 -17.59 -17.68
N ILE A 570 -0.10 -18.31 -16.57
CA ILE A 570 0.86 -19.32 -16.09
C ILE A 570 0.26 -20.70 -16.35
N PRO A 571 0.80 -21.46 -17.32
CA PRO A 571 0.36 -22.83 -17.54
C PRO A 571 0.59 -23.70 -16.30
N LEU A 572 -0.38 -24.52 -15.94
CA LEU A 572 -0.30 -25.46 -14.81
C LEU A 572 0.23 -26.85 -15.21
N ASP A 573 0.74 -27.00 -16.43
CA ASP A 573 1.39 -28.23 -16.87
C ASP A 573 2.73 -28.41 -16.14
N HIS A 574 2.91 -29.57 -15.51
CA HIS A 574 4.17 -29.92 -14.86
C HIS A 574 5.31 -29.84 -15.88
N ARG A 575 6.22 -28.87 -15.71
CA ARG A 575 7.56 -28.98 -16.31
C ARG A 575 8.21 -30.22 -15.68
N GLU A 576 8.66 -31.18 -16.50
CA GLU A 576 9.49 -32.29 -16.03
C GLU A 576 10.77 -31.71 -15.41
N CYS A 577 10.73 -31.49 -14.09
CA CYS A 577 11.85 -30.97 -13.34
C CYS A 577 12.65 -32.16 -12.81
N SER A 578 13.40 -32.82 -13.69
CA SER A 578 14.49 -33.69 -13.24
C SER A 578 15.60 -32.77 -12.72
N LEU A 579 15.52 -32.42 -11.44
CA LEU A 579 16.62 -31.75 -10.75
C LEU A 579 17.77 -32.74 -10.63
N GLU A 580 18.66 -32.78 -11.62
CA GLU A 580 19.95 -33.45 -11.46
C GLU A 580 20.70 -32.75 -10.32
N SER A 581 21.08 -33.55 -9.33
CA SER A 581 21.91 -33.16 -8.18
C SER A 581 23.33 -32.82 -8.67
N GLY A 582 23.49 -31.62 -9.24
CA GLY A 582 24.76 -31.09 -9.73
C GLY A 582 25.07 -29.73 -9.14
N THR A 583 26.36 -29.39 -9.08
CA THR A 583 26.88 -28.08 -8.64
C THR A 583 26.15 -26.92 -9.32
N TYR A 584 25.58 -26.03 -8.51
CA TYR A 584 24.82 -24.87 -8.97
C TYR A 584 25.77 -23.83 -9.57
N ASN A 585 25.99 -23.88 -10.89
CA ASN A 585 26.55 -22.73 -11.57
C ASN A 585 25.43 -21.71 -11.76
N THR A 586 25.41 -20.65 -10.94
CA THR A 586 24.56 -19.48 -11.17
C THR A 586 25.06 -18.76 -12.41
N HIS A 587 24.30 -18.81 -13.50
CA HIS A 587 24.62 -18.00 -14.67
C HIS A 587 24.26 -16.54 -14.39
N THR A 588 25.09 -15.61 -14.85
CA THR A 588 24.92 -14.16 -14.62
C THR A 588 24.71 -13.44 -15.93
N ILE A 589 23.77 -12.50 -15.96
CA ILE A 589 23.54 -11.61 -17.10
C ILE A 589 24.26 -10.30 -16.86
N ASN A 590 25.20 -9.97 -17.73
CA ASN A 590 25.85 -8.67 -17.79
C ASN A 590 25.29 -7.86 -18.94
N ILE A 591 25.25 -6.54 -18.76
CA ILE A 591 24.89 -5.60 -19.79
C ILE A 591 26.07 -4.67 -19.95
N ASP A 592 26.72 -4.77 -21.10
CA ASP A 592 27.97 -4.09 -21.37
C ASP A 592 27.71 -2.69 -21.94
N SER A 593 26.63 -2.55 -22.71
CA SER A 593 26.13 -1.23 -23.14
C SER A 593 24.65 -1.23 -23.49
N SER A 594 24.02 -0.08 -23.25
CA SER A 594 22.68 0.24 -23.71
C SER A 594 22.71 1.64 -24.31
N THR A 595 22.54 1.77 -25.62
CA THR A 595 22.60 3.06 -26.31
C THR A 595 21.26 3.40 -26.93
N ARG A 596 20.85 4.65 -26.73
CA ARG A 596 19.75 5.28 -27.47
C ARG A 596 20.35 6.11 -28.61
N GLY A 597 19.90 5.87 -29.83
CA GLY A 597 20.37 6.60 -31.00
C GLY A 597 19.25 6.85 -32.00
N THR A 598 19.51 7.70 -32.99
CA THR A 598 18.59 7.90 -34.12
C THR A 598 19.20 7.27 -35.36
N SER A 599 18.50 6.34 -35.98
CA SER A 599 18.90 5.74 -37.26
C SER A 599 17.76 5.86 -38.26
N ALA A 600 18.05 6.40 -39.45
CA ALA A 600 17.05 6.65 -40.49
C ALA A 600 15.79 7.40 -39.99
N GLY A 601 15.96 8.35 -39.06
CA GLY A 601 14.87 9.14 -38.48
C GLY A 601 14.02 8.42 -37.42
N LYS A 602 14.36 7.17 -37.06
CA LYS A 602 13.70 6.41 -36.00
C LYS A 602 14.58 6.29 -34.76
N LEU A 603 13.97 6.31 -33.59
CA LEU A 603 14.64 6.07 -32.32
C LEU A 603 14.97 4.57 -32.22
N MET A 604 16.24 4.26 -31.98
CA MET A 604 16.76 2.90 -31.87
C MET A 604 17.27 2.67 -30.45
N ILE A 605 17.00 1.47 -29.94
CA ILE A 605 17.63 0.94 -28.73
C ILE A 605 18.56 -0.19 -29.18
N SER A 606 19.83 -0.07 -28.82
CA SER A 606 20.83 -1.11 -29.02
C SER A 606 21.33 -1.59 -27.66
N LEU A 607 21.25 -2.89 -27.43
CA LEU A 607 21.65 -3.57 -26.20
C LEU A 607 22.81 -4.51 -26.53
N LYS A 608 23.83 -4.54 -25.68
CA LYS A 608 24.91 -5.53 -25.74
C LYS A 608 25.19 -6.06 -24.35
N GLY A 609 25.46 -7.35 -24.25
CA GLY A 609 25.76 -7.98 -22.98
C GLY A 609 26.35 -9.36 -23.11
N SER A 610 26.48 -10.04 -21.98
CA SER A 610 26.94 -11.41 -21.92
C SER A 610 26.18 -12.24 -20.89
N VAL A 611 26.06 -13.53 -21.15
CA VAL A 611 25.67 -14.52 -20.14
C VAL A 611 26.94 -15.28 -19.74
N ALA A 612 27.25 -15.34 -18.45
CA ALA A 612 28.37 -16.10 -17.92
C ALA A 612 27.88 -17.34 -17.15
N GLY A 613 28.74 -18.33 -16.89
CA GLY A 613 28.43 -19.45 -15.99
C GLY A 613 27.64 -20.61 -16.60
N PHE A 614 27.61 -20.74 -17.93
CA PHE A 614 26.99 -21.87 -18.63
C PHE A 614 28.05 -22.80 -19.27
N THR A 615 27.70 -24.07 -19.50
CA THR A 615 28.56 -25.07 -20.15
C THR A 615 28.21 -25.21 -21.63
N SER A 616 29.14 -25.64 -22.48
CA SER A 616 28.94 -25.75 -23.95
C SER A 616 27.74 -26.60 -24.39
N GLY A 617 27.27 -27.55 -23.55
CA GLY A 617 26.05 -28.34 -23.80
C GLY A 617 24.73 -27.67 -23.39
N ASN A 618 24.78 -26.56 -22.65
CA ASN A 618 23.61 -25.85 -22.10
C ASN A 618 23.64 -24.38 -22.57
N VAL A 619 23.33 -24.19 -23.84
CA VAL A 619 23.39 -22.88 -24.51
C VAL A 619 22.27 -21.96 -23.97
N PRO A 620 22.56 -20.70 -23.62
CA PRO A 620 21.56 -19.77 -23.11
C PRO A 620 20.57 -19.36 -24.21
N THR A 621 19.29 -19.33 -23.85
CA THR A 621 18.24 -18.63 -24.61
C THR A 621 17.91 -17.32 -23.91
N LEU A 622 17.64 -16.27 -24.68
CA LEU A 622 17.34 -14.94 -24.15
C LEU A 622 15.91 -14.53 -24.50
N GLU A 623 15.23 -13.95 -23.52
CA GLU A 623 13.96 -13.24 -23.71
C GLU A 623 14.17 -11.79 -23.26
N ILE A 624 14.06 -10.85 -24.19
CA ILE A 624 14.23 -9.42 -23.91
C ILE A 624 12.89 -8.73 -24.07
N PHE A 625 12.52 -7.94 -23.06
CA PHE A 625 11.31 -7.14 -23.04
C PHE A 625 11.69 -5.66 -22.95
N VAL A 626 11.13 -4.85 -23.84
CA VAL A 626 11.28 -3.39 -23.85
C VAL A 626 9.90 -2.79 -23.62
N ASP A 627 9.73 -2.12 -22.49
CA ASP A 627 8.46 -1.60 -21.98
C ASP A 627 7.31 -2.63 -22.06
N GLY A 628 7.59 -3.85 -21.59
CA GLY A 628 6.63 -4.95 -21.60
C GLY A 628 6.47 -5.66 -22.95
N ARG A 629 6.95 -5.08 -24.06
CA ARG A 629 6.95 -5.74 -25.37
C ARG A 629 8.13 -6.70 -25.49
N ARG A 630 7.84 -7.99 -25.71
CA ARG A 630 8.87 -8.97 -26.07
C ARG A 630 9.48 -8.64 -27.43
N LEU A 631 10.80 -8.67 -27.54
CA LEU A 631 11.50 -8.58 -28.82
C LEU A 631 11.36 -9.88 -29.62
N ASP A 632 11.34 -9.76 -30.94
CA ASP A 632 11.37 -10.94 -31.81
C ASP A 632 12.70 -11.68 -31.60
N PRO A 633 12.70 -13.01 -31.47
CA PRO A 633 13.96 -13.78 -31.43
C PRO A 633 14.95 -13.44 -32.54
N ALA A 634 14.48 -13.01 -33.73
CA ALA A 634 15.32 -12.55 -34.82
C ALA A 634 16.04 -11.21 -34.56
N GLU A 635 15.52 -10.39 -33.63
CA GLU A 635 16.16 -9.14 -33.18
C GLU A 635 17.27 -9.39 -32.14
N VAL A 636 17.42 -10.63 -31.65
CA VAL A 636 18.39 -11.00 -30.59
C VAL A 636 19.43 -11.97 -31.15
N LEU A 637 20.68 -11.52 -31.22
CA LEU A 637 21.81 -12.34 -31.64
C LEU A 637 22.57 -12.82 -30.42
N VAL A 638 22.81 -14.14 -30.30
CA VAL A 638 23.57 -14.75 -29.21
C VAL A 638 24.72 -15.57 -29.79
N ASP A 639 25.95 -15.24 -29.44
CA ASP A 639 27.10 -16.10 -29.68
C ASP A 639 27.13 -17.20 -28.60
N HIS A 640 26.68 -18.38 -28.99
CA HIS A 640 26.57 -19.54 -28.11
C HIS A 640 27.91 -20.09 -27.60
N LYS A 641 29.06 -19.69 -28.19
CA LYS A 641 30.38 -20.10 -27.70
C LYS A 641 30.89 -19.19 -26.59
N THR A 642 30.63 -17.89 -26.70
CA THR A 642 31.17 -16.88 -25.79
C THR A 642 30.13 -16.37 -24.78
N GLY A 643 28.84 -16.59 -25.04
CA GLY A 643 27.73 -16.05 -24.26
C GLY A 643 27.41 -14.59 -24.56
N GLN A 644 28.15 -13.96 -25.49
CA GLN A 644 27.94 -12.58 -25.91
C GLN A 644 26.63 -12.46 -26.68
N TRP A 645 25.92 -11.35 -26.50
CA TRP A 645 24.67 -11.11 -27.20
C TRP A 645 24.45 -9.65 -27.53
N THR A 646 23.67 -9.41 -28.58
CA THR A 646 23.24 -8.08 -28.99
C THR A 646 21.76 -8.09 -29.33
N ALA A 647 21.06 -7.00 -29.05
CA ALA A 647 19.70 -6.80 -29.49
C ALA A 647 19.47 -5.37 -29.97
N ASP A 648 18.88 -5.23 -31.15
CA ASP A 648 18.60 -3.94 -31.77
C ASP A 648 17.11 -3.88 -32.08
N THR A 649 16.43 -2.83 -31.61
CA THR A 649 15.02 -2.64 -31.92
C THR A 649 14.66 -1.17 -32.14
N VAL A 650 13.65 -0.97 -32.97
CA VAL A 650 13.02 0.33 -33.17
C VAL A 650 12.10 0.62 -31.98
N TYR A 651 12.24 1.80 -31.40
CA TYR A 651 11.44 2.25 -30.29
C TYR A 651 10.63 3.50 -30.65
N THR A 652 9.43 3.62 -30.10
CA THR A 652 8.58 4.80 -30.23
C THR A 652 8.59 5.52 -28.89
N LEU A 653 9.00 6.78 -28.89
CA LEU A 653 9.03 7.58 -27.67
C LEU A 653 7.62 7.67 -27.09
N PHE A 654 7.50 7.39 -25.80
CA PHE A 654 6.28 7.64 -25.05
C PHE A 654 6.36 9.04 -24.43
N GLU A 655 5.40 9.90 -24.75
CA GLU A 655 5.34 11.24 -24.15
C GLU A 655 4.81 11.15 -22.72
N THR A 656 5.65 11.55 -21.77
CA THR A 656 5.25 11.69 -20.37
C THR A 656 5.01 13.15 -20.02
N ASN A 657 4.22 13.38 -18.99
CA ASN A 657 4.18 14.71 -18.37
C ASN A 657 5.60 15.16 -17.95
N PRO A 658 5.91 16.47 -18.04
CA PRO A 658 7.18 16.99 -17.57
C PRO A 658 7.43 16.63 -16.10
N SER A 659 8.68 16.36 -15.76
CA SER A 659 9.07 16.19 -14.35
C SER A 659 8.76 17.48 -13.58
N ILE A 660 8.05 17.36 -12.47
CA ILE A 660 7.65 18.51 -11.64
C ILE A 660 8.86 19.07 -10.87
N TYR A 661 9.81 18.20 -10.47
CA TYR A 661 10.91 18.57 -9.56
C TYR A 661 12.30 18.13 -10.04
N GLY A 662 12.47 17.91 -11.35
CA GLY A 662 13.74 17.46 -11.95
C GLY A 662 14.12 16.02 -11.62
N VAL A 663 13.22 15.25 -11.00
CA VAL A 663 13.38 13.80 -10.82
C VAL A 663 12.75 13.08 -11.99
N LYS A 664 13.53 12.20 -12.64
CA LYS A 664 13.03 11.37 -13.72
C LYS A 664 11.97 10.43 -13.16
N ALA A 665 10.73 10.58 -13.61
CA ALA A 665 9.70 9.59 -13.33
C ALA A 665 10.10 8.26 -13.98
N LEU A 666 9.74 7.11 -13.39
CA LEU A 666 9.99 5.81 -14.01
C LEU A 666 9.45 5.76 -15.45
N ALA A 667 8.31 6.40 -15.70
CA ALA A 667 7.72 6.49 -17.04
C ALA A 667 8.57 7.25 -18.06
N SER A 668 9.44 8.16 -17.62
CA SER A 668 10.36 8.87 -18.52
C SER A 668 11.56 8.02 -18.95
N GLN A 669 11.70 6.82 -18.38
CA GLN A 669 12.74 5.86 -18.71
C GLN A 669 12.14 4.67 -19.47
N ILE A 670 12.96 4.02 -20.29
CA ILE A 670 12.61 2.80 -21.01
C ILE A 670 12.99 1.62 -20.13
N MET A 671 12.00 0.79 -19.78
CA MET A 671 12.20 -0.38 -18.96
C MET A 671 12.62 -1.57 -19.83
N VAL A 672 13.82 -2.10 -19.58
CA VAL A 672 14.33 -3.29 -20.26
C VAL A 672 14.50 -4.43 -19.27
N VAL A 673 13.81 -5.54 -19.53
CA VAL A 673 13.95 -6.79 -18.77
C VAL A 673 14.59 -7.83 -19.66
N VAL A 674 15.70 -8.41 -19.23
CA VAL A 674 16.40 -9.50 -19.91
C VAL A 674 16.28 -10.75 -19.04
N LEU A 675 15.70 -11.81 -19.59
CA LEU A 675 15.71 -13.15 -19.00
C LEU A 675 16.68 -14.03 -19.77
N ALA A 676 17.55 -14.74 -19.04
CA ALA A 676 18.40 -15.76 -19.61
C ALA A 676 18.01 -17.11 -19.04
N ARG A 677 17.68 -18.05 -19.93
CA ARG A 677 17.35 -19.43 -19.58
C ARG A 677 18.47 -20.36 -20.02
N VAL A 678 18.99 -21.12 -19.06
CA VAL A 678 20.03 -22.14 -19.25
C VAL A 678 19.49 -23.43 -18.63
N ALA A 679 19.19 -24.42 -19.48
CA ALA A 679 18.42 -25.60 -19.10
C ALA A 679 17.11 -25.19 -18.38
N ASN A 680 16.84 -25.73 -17.18
CA ASN A 680 15.64 -25.43 -16.39
C ASN A 680 15.77 -24.18 -15.49
N ARG A 681 16.87 -23.42 -15.60
CA ARG A 681 17.14 -22.27 -14.73
C ARG A 681 16.93 -20.96 -15.46
N VAL A 682 16.37 -19.98 -14.77
CA VAL A 682 16.15 -18.63 -15.29
C VAL A 682 16.83 -17.64 -14.36
N ASN A 683 17.54 -16.68 -14.95
CA ASN A 683 18.01 -15.49 -14.26
C ASN A 683 17.49 -14.25 -14.99
N GLY A 684 17.39 -13.12 -14.29
CA GLY A 684 16.83 -11.89 -14.82
C GLY A 684 17.73 -10.67 -14.57
N LYS A 685 17.62 -9.67 -15.45
CA LYS A 685 18.25 -8.36 -15.28
C LYS A 685 17.27 -7.27 -15.67
N LEU A 686 17.20 -6.23 -14.85
CA LEU A 686 16.44 -5.00 -15.13
C LEU A 686 17.42 -3.87 -15.45
N ILE A 687 17.07 -3.07 -16.44
CA ILE A 687 17.77 -1.81 -16.78
C ILE A 687 16.72 -0.75 -17.09
N LEU A 688 17.02 0.48 -16.68
CA LEU A 688 16.26 1.66 -17.06
C LEU A 688 17.16 2.51 -17.97
N ILE A 689 16.70 2.78 -19.20
CA ILE A 689 17.42 3.59 -20.19
C ILE A 689 16.79 4.97 -20.23
N ASP A 690 17.63 6.01 -20.16
CA ASP A 690 17.22 7.42 -20.16
C ASP A 690 16.91 8.01 -21.54
#